data_AF-A0A3S9P8W2-F1
#
_entry.id   AF-A0A3S9P8W2-F1
#
_cell.length_a   1.000
_cell.length_b   1.000
_cell.length_c   1.000
_cell.angle_alpha   90.00
_cell.angle_beta   90.00
_cell.angle_gamma   90.00
#
_symmetry.space_group_name_H-M   'P 1'
#
loop_
_entity.id
_entity.type
_entity.pdbx_description
1 polymer ?
#
loop_
_entity_poly.entity_id
_entity_poly.type
_entity_poly.pdbx_seq_one_letter_code
_entity_poly.pdbx_strand_id
1 'polypeptide(L)'
;MKKLLFIILSYVVLSTTLSAQILMPNVSINRIDKSDSVALRKLYIDVLVVDNIATTTMEMHFYNYGDNILKGDLNFPLSAGQVVSRYALDVNGELREGVVVKKEKAKEVFEQVVRQQIDPGILEKTVGENFKTSLYPLNPKEYKKCIVAFDHELEVNEQGLYYNLPLDFTNKLDNFEVHVEVVNRPIAVPSNTKNTISLKFDEQHSAFVSKYKKINFLLTKNLSFDLPKSDNIKDIVTSKGTVHHQNYFYINTQPLASVQLKSKPKKITVLWDISGSRTSAEINKNLVFLESYIDWIKNVELEIIPFNIKAKKGKRFTVKNGDVTEVKSYLNVLDYDGATVINQLLFDDEQTDEFLLFTDGVHNFSNSTLIQVTKPVYTICANSVANKTFLKSIAVQNNGVFIDLQKLKITNAVHLITHPPLQFISAQFNNAEIEKVYPSKPTLIEGNFGITGVLNGNKSVIKLNFGTNGKVTESKSFTIIKNDKNDFSLIEKLWAQKQIDELSIQSKKNKGKITALGKEYSIVTDYTSFIVLDRIEDYVQHEITPPSSLLKEYNTLLAEKISNKEKDKIAHLDVVWTQFKKDIEWWENAEDKTSFAKEELLKRKEKKQNNKRDQTINGIIEVPDEEDSFLEETVIVPATRQRASHSRANESVSEDMELEEEAFFMAPSAESANVNLKEKVAKRNTKSVMKLNTYDSNAAYLMEIKAEKGRNQLLKYYSLRKQYAETPSFFYDVASYFYKEGKSDLALQVISNLAEIDLENHEILRTLGRKLQEFKQYNTSIFIFKKLIDLRPFEPQNFRDLAFVYADMGNYQEAVDCYYSIIGGDFSDDVSRRFGNIDMILLHEMNDLIARHSDKIDISALDKRFIFNMPVDIRIVIDWDMLDTDIDLWVTDPLQEKCYYQHKKTDIGGIISQDLTQGYGPEEFRLKYAVDGNYFIQTHYYGNSKQSLFGPVTVRAFLYTNYGTPSEERSVVSLQLSEIQKGIFDIGTLEFKVAN
;
A
#
# COMPACT_ATOMS: atom_id res chain seq x y z
N MET A 1 -36.05 -14.50 -51.35
CA MET A 1 -36.50 -13.33 -50.56
C MET A 1 -36.49 -13.58 -49.04
N LYS A 2 -37.02 -14.69 -48.50
CA LYS A 2 -36.93 -15.00 -47.05
C LYS A 2 -35.50 -15.25 -46.51
N LYS A 3 -34.56 -15.77 -47.32
CA LYS A 3 -33.14 -15.92 -46.95
C LYS A 3 -32.34 -14.60 -46.94
N LEU A 4 -32.80 -13.57 -47.67
CA LEU A 4 -32.17 -12.25 -47.68
C LEU A 4 -32.62 -11.41 -46.47
N LEU A 5 -33.88 -11.60 -46.04
CA LEU A 5 -34.41 -10.99 -44.82
C LEU A 5 -33.73 -11.51 -43.53
N PHE A 6 -33.28 -12.77 -43.53
CA PHE A 6 -32.59 -13.37 -42.37
C PHE A 6 -31.13 -12.89 -42.23
N ILE A 7 -30.50 -12.48 -43.35
CA ILE A 7 -29.13 -11.94 -43.37
C ILE A 7 -29.11 -10.44 -42.98
N ILE A 8 -30.19 -9.71 -43.27
CA ILE A 8 -30.34 -8.30 -42.88
C ILE A 8 -30.75 -8.17 -41.40
N LEU A 9 -31.47 -9.15 -40.84
CA LEU A 9 -31.84 -9.14 -39.42
C LEU A 9 -30.64 -9.47 -38.48
N SER A 10 -29.58 -10.11 -38.99
CA SER A 10 -28.32 -10.32 -38.26
C SER A 10 -27.40 -9.09 -38.20
N TYR A 11 -27.74 -7.99 -38.88
CA TYR A 11 -26.95 -6.75 -38.88
C TYR A 11 -27.49 -5.64 -37.97
N VAL A 12 -28.67 -5.79 -37.35
CA VAL A 12 -29.39 -4.70 -36.67
C VAL A 12 -29.40 -4.79 -35.13
N VAL A 13 -28.58 -5.63 -34.51
CA VAL A 13 -28.45 -5.64 -33.04
C VAL A 13 -27.00 -5.43 -32.65
N LEU A 14 -26.54 -4.17 -32.64
CA LEU A 14 -25.53 -3.68 -31.70
C LEU A 14 -25.45 -2.14 -31.73
N SER A 15 -26.42 -1.48 -31.11
CA SER A 15 -26.25 -0.11 -30.61
C SER A 15 -26.86 -0.01 -29.22
N THR A 16 -26.34 -0.84 -28.30
CA THR A 16 -26.57 -0.61 -26.88
C THR A 16 -25.48 0.34 -26.40
N THR A 17 -25.82 1.61 -26.26
CA THR A 17 -25.09 2.53 -25.41
C THR A 17 -25.16 1.97 -23.98
N LEU A 18 -24.08 1.30 -23.55
CA LEU A 18 -23.89 1.02 -22.14
C LEU A 18 -23.65 2.38 -21.48
N SER A 19 -24.65 2.94 -20.82
CA SER A 19 -24.39 4.01 -19.85
C SER A 19 -23.61 3.38 -18.70
N ALA A 20 -22.28 3.42 -18.78
CA ALA A 20 -21.44 3.23 -17.61
C ALA A 20 -21.88 4.30 -16.60
N GLN A 21 -22.37 3.88 -15.43
CA GLN A 21 -22.48 4.77 -14.27
C GLN A 21 -21.07 5.14 -13.85
N ILE A 22 -20.55 6.21 -14.44
CA ILE A 22 -19.34 6.87 -13.96
C ILE A 22 -19.79 7.66 -12.72
N LEU A 23 -19.26 7.27 -11.56
CA LEU A 23 -19.37 8.06 -10.33
C LEU A 23 -18.79 9.46 -10.60
N MET A 24 -19.19 10.48 -9.85
CA MET A 24 -18.79 11.85 -10.17
C MET A 24 -17.73 12.39 -9.21
N PRO A 25 -17.02 13.46 -9.61
CA PRO A 25 -16.18 14.22 -8.69
C PRO A 25 -17.00 14.58 -7.44
N ASN A 26 -16.69 13.96 -6.31
CA ASN A 26 -17.37 14.19 -5.04
C ASN A 26 -16.34 14.56 -3.98
N VAL A 27 -16.66 15.56 -3.17
CA VAL A 27 -15.86 15.98 -2.03
C VAL A 27 -16.46 15.35 -0.76
N SER A 28 -15.75 14.40 -0.18
CA SER A 28 -16.06 13.86 1.15
C SER A 28 -15.32 14.66 2.22
N ILE A 29 -16.01 15.11 3.27
CA ILE A 29 -15.45 15.90 4.37
C ILE A 29 -15.35 15.02 5.61
N ASN A 30 -14.19 15.01 6.26
CA ASN A 30 -14.00 14.30 7.52
C ASN A 30 -14.30 15.26 8.69
N ARG A 31 -15.33 14.93 9.49
CA ARG A 31 -15.99 15.70 10.57
C ARG A 31 -17.15 16.58 10.09
N ILE A 32 -18.33 16.39 10.69
CA ILE A 32 -19.50 17.26 10.45
C ILE A 32 -20.20 17.54 11.78
N ASP A 33 -20.12 18.81 12.22
CA ASP A 33 -21.28 19.52 12.74
C ASP A 33 -22.13 19.97 11.54
N LYS A 34 -23.46 19.88 11.63
CA LYS A 34 -24.39 20.15 10.50
C LYS A 34 -24.28 21.56 9.89
N SER A 35 -23.58 22.49 10.51
CA SER A 35 -23.39 23.88 10.05
C SER A 35 -22.23 24.09 9.08
N ASP A 36 -21.22 23.20 9.08
CA ASP A 36 -20.03 23.34 8.24
C ASP A 36 -20.20 22.56 6.93
N SER A 37 -20.25 23.26 5.80
CA SER A 37 -20.45 22.65 4.47
C SER A 37 -19.51 23.23 3.41
N VAL A 38 -19.08 22.39 2.47
CA VAL A 38 -18.24 22.77 1.33
C VAL A 38 -18.98 22.43 0.03
N ALA A 39 -18.93 23.31 -0.95
CA ALA A 39 -19.52 23.04 -2.27
C ALA A 39 -18.62 23.52 -3.42
N LEU A 40 -18.63 22.78 -4.53
CA LEU A 40 -18.13 23.28 -5.81
C LEU A 40 -19.05 24.40 -6.30
N ARG A 41 -18.49 25.57 -6.59
CA ARG A 41 -19.24 26.77 -6.96
C ARG A 41 -18.81 27.36 -8.30
N LYS A 42 -17.56 27.17 -8.73
CA LYS A 42 -17.12 27.57 -10.09
C LYS A 42 -16.41 26.41 -10.77
N LEU A 43 -16.70 26.23 -12.05
CA LEU A 43 -16.12 25.19 -12.89
C LEU A 43 -15.82 25.74 -14.28
N TYR A 44 -14.56 25.67 -14.69
CA TYR A 44 -14.09 26.04 -16.01
C TYR A 44 -13.49 24.79 -16.67
N ILE A 45 -13.98 24.45 -17.87
CA ILE A 45 -13.54 23.27 -18.62
C ILE A 45 -12.92 23.74 -19.93
N ASP A 46 -11.68 23.33 -20.17
CA ASP A 46 -10.97 23.54 -21.43
C ASP A 46 -10.71 22.18 -22.08
N VAL A 47 -11.13 22.01 -23.34
CA VAL A 47 -10.98 20.77 -24.10
C VAL A 47 -10.22 21.07 -25.38
N LEU A 48 -9.00 20.55 -25.49
CA LEU A 48 -8.21 20.57 -26.72
C LEU A 48 -8.27 19.19 -27.38
N VAL A 49 -8.76 19.13 -28.61
CA VAL A 49 -8.80 17.92 -29.41
C VAL A 49 -7.83 18.02 -30.58
N VAL A 50 -6.89 17.09 -30.64
CA VAL A 50 -5.97 16.90 -31.75
C VAL A 50 -6.32 15.57 -32.42
N ASP A 51 -6.90 15.64 -33.62
CA ASP A 51 -7.35 14.47 -34.40
C ASP A 51 -8.33 13.55 -33.66
N ASN A 52 -7.82 12.56 -32.92
CA ASN A 52 -8.56 11.59 -32.14
C ASN A 52 -8.13 11.50 -30.66
N ILE A 53 -7.34 12.45 -30.17
CA ILE A 53 -6.92 12.51 -28.77
C ILE A 53 -7.41 13.84 -28.19
N ALA A 54 -7.92 13.80 -26.96
CA ALA A 54 -8.41 14.98 -26.25
C ALA A 54 -7.68 15.16 -24.91
N THR A 55 -7.25 16.39 -24.64
CA THR A 55 -6.83 16.86 -23.32
C THR A 55 -7.96 17.69 -22.73
N THR A 56 -8.40 17.33 -21.53
CA THR A 56 -9.47 18.03 -20.81
C THR A 56 -8.91 18.59 -19.52
N THR A 57 -8.93 19.91 -19.37
CA THR A 57 -8.51 20.62 -18.16
C THR A 57 -9.74 21.12 -17.42
N MET A 58 -9.88 20.72 -16.15
CA MET A 58 -10.93 21.17 -15.23
C MET A 58 -10.32 22.06 -14.15
N GLU A 59 -10.73 23.32 -14.12
CA GLU A 59 -10.46 24.25 -13.03
C GLU A 59 -11.69 24.34 -12.11
N MET A 60 -11.52 23.89 -10.87
CA MET A 60 -12.58 23.73 -9.87
C MET A 60 -12.34 24.68 -8.69
N HIS A 61 -13.39 25.37 -8.26
CA HIS A 61 -13.35 26.30 -7.12
C HIS A 61 -14.36 25.85 -6.05
N PHE A 62 -13.84 25.39 -4.91
CA PHE A 62 -14.64 24.92 -3.78
C PHE A 62 -14.76 26.02 -2.74
N TYR A 63 -15.97 26.28 -2.26
CA TYR A 63 -16.25 27.30 -1.24
C TYR A 63 -16.62 26.64 0.09
N ASN A 64 -16.02 27.11 1.18
CA ASN A 64 -16.36 26.68 2.55
C ASN A 64 -17.37 27.64 3.17
N TYR A 65 -18.59 27.17 3.42
CA TYR A 65 -19.65 27.93 4.10
C TYR A 65 -19.53 27.92 5.62
N GLY A 66 -18.72 27.03 6.19
CA GLY A 66 -18.49 26.93 7.62
C GLY A 66 -17.66 28.06 8.19
N ASP A 67 -17.51 28.04 9.52
CA ASP A 67 -16.65 28.98 10.26
C ASP A 67 -15.32 28.33 10.69
N ASN A 68 -15.18 27.02 10.45
CA ASN A 68 -13.99 26.22 10.77
C ASN A 68 -13.15 25.92 9.52
N ILE A 69 -11.84 25.76 9.69
CA ILE A 69 -10.96 25.21 8.66
C ILE A 69 -11.32 23.74 8.46
N LEU A 70 -11.59 23.35 7.21
CA LEU A 70 -11.97 21.98 6.86
C LEU A 70 -10.90 21.29 6.02
N LYS A 71 -10.94 19.95 6.04
CA LYS A 71 -10.23 19.08 5.11
C LYS A 71 -11.27 18.35 4.25
N GLY A 72 -11.11 18.42 2.94
CA GLY A 72 -11.97 17.70 1.98
C GLY A 72 -11.16 16.74 1.12
N ASP A 73 -11.66 15.55 0.90
CA ASP A 73 -11.12 14.58 -0.06
C ASP A 73 -11.94 14.65 -1.35
N LEU A 74 -11.34 15.12 -2.44
CA LEU A 74 -11.95 15.13 -3.77
C LEU A 74 -11.62 13.81 -4.49
N ASN A 75 -12.64 13.00 -4.73
CA ASN A 75 -12.53 11.76 -5.49
C ASN A 75 -13.17 11.96 -6.86
N PHE A 76 -12.46 11.66 -7.94
CA PHE A 76 -13.00 11.72 -9.29
C PHE A 76 -12.57 10.47 -10.07
N PRO A 77 -13.53 9.67 -10.55
CA PRO A 77 -13.22 8.51 -11.38
C PRO A 77 -13.00 8.95 -12.82
N LEU A 78 -12.07 8.27 -13.48
CA LEU A 78 -11.80 8.41 -14.90
C LEU A 78 -12.21 7.12 -15.62
N SER A 79 -12.53 7.24 -16.91
CA SER A 79 -12.78 6.10 -17.79
C SER A 79 -11.47 5.36 -18.09
N ALA A 80 -11.56 4.09 -18.49
CA ALA A 80 -10.39 3.35 -18.93
C ALA A 80 -9.71 4.07 -20.12
N GLY A 81 -8.40 4.28 -20.04
CA GLY A 81 -7.62 5.00 -21.05
C GLY A 81 -7.53 6.52 -20.84
N GLN A 82 -8.21 7.08 -19.82
CA GLN A 82 -8.00 8.45 -19.36
C GLN A 82 -6.85 8.51 -18.34
N VAL A 83 -5.99 9.51 -18.48
CA VAL A 83 -4.76 9.64 -17.68
C VAL A 83 -4.63 11.04 -17.15
N VAL A 84 -4.44 11.22 -15.84
CA VAL A 84 -4.15 12.53 -15.26
C VAL A 84 -2.77 12.99 -15.72
N SER A 85 -2.74 14.11 -16.45
CA SER A 85 -1.56 14.67 -17.10
C SER A 85 -1.11 16.02 -16.52
N ARG A 86 -1.94 16.63 -15.65
CA ARG A 86 -1.63 17.85 -14.89
C ARG A 86 -2.42 17.90 -13.59
N TYR A 87 -1.79 18.42 -12.55
CA TYR A 87 -2.42 18.76 -11.29
C TYR A 87 -1.83 20.05 -10.75
N ALA A 88 -2.65 20.94 -10.22
CA ALA A 88 -2.18 22.15 -9.55
C ALA A 88 -3.15 22.57 -8.45
N LEU A 89 -2.61 23.12 -7.37
CA LEU A 89 -3.40 23.68 -6.27
C LEU A 89 -3.06 25.14 -6.05
N ASP A 90 -4.05 25.88 -5.57
CA ASP A 90 -3.85 27.21 -5.03
C ASP A 90 -3.09 27.14 -3.70
N VAL A 91 -1.96 27.83 -3.64
CA VAL A 91 -1.13 27.97 -2.47
C VAL A 91 -0.82 29.44 -2.26
N ASN A 92 -1.34 30.02 -1.17
CA ASN A 92 -1.21 31.44 -0.83
C ASN A 92 -1.69 32.42 -1.93
N GLY A 93 -2.72 32.03 -2.69
CA GLY A 93 -3.31 32.85 -3.76
C GLY A 93 -2.62 32.67 -5.12
N GLU A 94 -1.56 31.88 -5.19
CA GLU A 94 -0.87 31.53 -6.44
C GLU A 94 -1.07 30.07 -6.80
N LEU A 95 -1.27 29.79 -8.09
CA LEU A 95 -1.40 28.42 -8.56
C LEU A 95 -0.03 27.75 -8.61
N ARG A 96 0.15 26.67 -7.84
CA ARG A 96 1.36 25.86 -7.83
C ARG A 96 1.14 24.55 -8.56
N GLU A 97 1.93 24.33 -9.60
CA GLU A 97 1.93 23.06 -10.35
C GLU A 97 2.43 21.92 -9.46
N GLY A 98 1.78 20.77 -9.59
CA GLY A 98 2.24 19.53 -8.98
C GLY A 98 3.35 18.89 -9.77
N VAL A 99 4.23 18.19 -9.06
CA VAL A 99 5.30 17.40 -9.66
C VAL A 99 5.09 15.91 -9.40
N VAL A 100 5.44 15.07 -10.37
CA VAL A 100 5.27 13.63 -10.25
C VAL A 100 6.45 13.02 -9.51
N VAL A 101 6.16 12.33 -8.40
CA VAL A 101 7.16 11.62 -7.58
C VAL A 101 6.72 10.18 -7.35
N LYS A 102 7.57 9.37 -6.71
CA LYS A 102 7.20 8.01 -6.28
C LYS A 102 6.01 8.09 -5.32
N LYS A 103 5.02 7.22 -5.47
CA LYS A 103 3.79 7.25 -4.65
C LYS A 103 4.08 7.16 -3.16
N GLU A 104 4.99 6.28 -2.75
CA GLU A 104 5.41 6.12 -1.36
C GLU A 104 6.05 7.39 -0.81
N LYS A 105 6.90 8.04 -1.63
CA LYS A 105 7.57 9.28 -1.25
C LYS A 105 6.57 10.44 -1.15
N ALA A 106 5.60 10.52 -2.08
CA ALA A 106 4.54 11.52 -1.98
C ALA A 106 3.77 11.39 -0.67
N LYS A 107 3.40 10.15 -0.30
CA LYS A 107 2.64 9.86 0.92
C LYS A 107 3.45 10.19 2.18
N GLU A 108 4.72 9.77 2.23
CA GLU A 108 5.65 10.09 3.31
C GLU A 108 5.73 11.61 3.52
N VAL A 109 6.04 12.34 2.46
CA VAL A 109 6.22 13.80 2.52
C VAL A 109 4.91 14.49 2.87
N PHE A 110 3.78 14.06 2.28
CA PHE A 110 2.47 14.60 2.59
C PHE A 110 2.12 14.39 4.07
N GLU A 111 2.28 13.18 4.62
CA GLU A 111 2.00 12.89 6.03
C GLU A 111 2.93 13.71 6.97
N GLN A 112 4.21 13.89 6.61
CA GLN A 112 5.17 14.67 7.39
C GLN A 112 4.85 16.18 7.38
N VAL A 113 4.58 16.75 6.22
CA VAL A 113 4.31 18.19 6.06
C VAL A 113 2.97 18.57 6.70
N VAL A 114 1.93 17.72 6.59
CA VAL A 114 0.64 17.94 7.27
C VAL A 114 0.80 17.97 8.80
N ARG A 115 1.70 17.14 9.37
CA ARG A 115 1.97 17.14 10.83
C ARG A 115 2.60 18.44 11.32
N GLN A 116 3.34 19.13 10.46
CA GLN A 116 3.88 20.46 10.74
C GLN A 116 2.83 21.58 10.60
N GLN A 117 1.55 21.23 10.40
CA GLN A 117 0.45 22.15 10.14
C GLN A 117 0.63 22.98 8.86
N ILE A 118 1.32 22.42 7.87
CA ILE A 118 1.50 23.00 6.53
C ILE A 118 0.54 22.30 5.57
N ASP A 119 0.27 22.96 4.44
CA ASP A 119 -0.80 22.61 3.50
C ASP A 119 -0.30 22.03 2.16
N PRO A 120 0.18 20.77 2.12
CA PRO A 120 0.57 20.14 0.87
C PRO A 120 -0.67 19.65 0.10
N GLY A 121 -0.52 19.58 -1.22
CA GLY A 121 -1.42 18.87 -2.12
C GLY A 121 -0.86 17.50 -2.47
N ILE A 122 -1.73 16.50 -2.55
CA ILE A 122 -1.40 15.19 -3.10
C ILE A 122 -2.51 14.74 -4.02
N LEU A 123 -2.16 14.18 -5.18
CA LEU A 123 -3.10 13.49 -6.06
C LEU A 123 -2.53 12.12 -6.42
N GLU A 124 -3.33 11.10 -6.17
CA GLU A 124 -2.92 9.71 -6.31
C GLU A 124 -4.02 8.86 -6.94
N LYS A 125 -3.60 7.84 -7.68
CA LYS A 125 -4.48 6.79 -8.20
C LYS A 125 -4.79 5.81 -7.06
N THR A 126 -6.08 5.64 -6.78
CA THR A 126 -6.64 4.67 -5.84
C THR A 126 -7.05 3.39 -6.60
N VAL A 127 -7.74 2.44 -5.95
CA VAL A 127 -8.12 1.18 -6.60
C VAL A 127 -9.04 1.41 -7.80
N GLY A 128 -8.68 0.86 -8.96
CA GLY A 128 -9.38 1.05 -10.24
C GLY A 128 -8.92 2.31 -10.95
N GLU A 129 -9.76 2.86 -11.84
CA GLU A 129 -9.49 4.14 -12.52
C GLU A 129 -10.00 5.33 -11.69
N ASN A 130 -9.78 5.29 -10.37
CA ASN A 130 -10.24 6.30 -9.42
C ASN A 130 -9.07 7.16 -8.95
N PHE A 131 -9.21 8.47 -8.99
CA PHE A 131 -8.19 9.39 -8.52
C PHE A 131 -8.71 10.17 -7.31
N LYS A 132 -7.83 10.37 -6.35
CA LYS A 132 -8.13 11.08 -5.10
C LYS A 132 -7.14 12.22 -4.93
N THR A 133 -7.63 13.37 -4.48
CA THR A 133 -6.80 14.45 -4.00
C THR A 133 -7.31 15.05 -2.70
N SER A 134 -6.40 15.39 -1.80
CA SER A 134 -6.72 16.07 -0.54
C SER A 134 -6.72 17.58 -0.75
N LEU A 135 -7.84 18.22 -0.43
CA LEU A 135 -8.00 19.68 -0.38
C LEU A 135 -7.88 20.13 1.07
N TYR A 136 -6.74 20.72 1.40
CA TYR A 136 -6.44 21.32 2.69
C TYR A 136 -5.53 22.56 2.49
N PRO A 137 -5.72 23.65 3.26
CA PRO A 137 -6.86 23.89 4.12
C PRO A 137 -8.03 24.41 3.27
N LEU A 138 -9.26 24.14 3.71
CA LEU A 138 -10.44 24.83 3.21
C LEU A 138 -10.78 25.92 4.23
N ASN A 139 -10.24 27.12 4.01
CA ASN A 139 -10.42 28.26 4.92
C ASN A 139 -11.90 28.69 5.00
N PRO A 140 -12.38 29.13 6.18
CA PRO A 140 -13.73 29.65 6.36
C PRO A 140 -14.07 30.78 5.38
N LYS A 141 -15.23 30.71 4.75
CA LYS A 141 -15.76 31.73 3.82
C LYS A 141 -14.86 32.05 2.63
N GLU A 142 -13.94 31.16 2.28
CA GLU A 142 -13.01 31.33 1.17
C GLU A 142 -13.15 30.25 0.10
N TYR A 143 -12.56 30.53 -1.06
CA TYR A 143 -12.43 29.58 -2.16
C TYR A 143 -11.08 28.86 -2.09
N LYS A 144 -11.07 27.56 -2.38
CA LYS A 144 -9.87 26.81 -2.72
C LYS A 144 -9.95 26.37 -4.18
N LYS A 145 -8.95 26.75 -4.97
CA LYS A 145 -8.84 26.39 -6.39
C LYS A 145 -7.98 25.13 -6.58
N CYS A 146 -8.47 24.25 -7.45
CA CYS A 146 -7.83 23.01 -7.84
C CYS A 146 -7.92 22.84 -9.37
N ILE A 147 -6.82 22.46 -10.01
CA ILE A 147 -6.79 22.14 -11.45
C ILE A 147 -6.40 20.68 -11.62
N VAL A 148 -7.15 19.98 -12.47
CA VAL A 148 -6.82 18.63 -12.94
C VAL A 148 -6.94 18.62 -14.46
N ALA A 149 -5.94 18.10 -15.16
CA ALA A 149 -6.07 17.80 -16.59
C ALA A 149 -5.87 16.31 -16.84
N PHE A 150 -6.59 15.77 -17.81
CA PHE A 150 -6.42 14.39 -18.26
C PHE A 150 -6.48 14.25 -19.78
N ASP A 151 -5.72 13.27 -20.28
CA ASP A 151 -5.58 12.94 -21.69
C ASP A 151 -6.31 11.63 -22.01
N HIS A 152 -6.95 11.51 -23.17
CA HIS A 152 -7.54 10.24 -23.64
C HIS A 152 -7.74 10.16 -25.16
N GLU A 153 -7.79 8.93 -25.67
CA GLU A 153 -8.25 8.63 -27.03
C GLU A 153 -9.79 8.73 -27.10
N LEU A 154 -10.32 9.37 -28.14
CA LEU A 154 -11.76 9.52 -28.36
C LEU A 154 -12.42 8.19 -28.77
N GLU A 155 -13.65 7.99 -28.28
CA GLU A 155 -14.45 6.81 -28.60
C GLU A 155 -14.99 6.87 -30.03
N VAL A 156 -15.34 5.72 -30.61
CA VAL A 156 -15.96 5.63 -31.94
C VAL A 156 -17.44 5.32 -31.79
N ASN A 157 -18.29 6.08 -32.49
CA ASN A 157 -19.70 5.77 -32.67
C ASN A 157 -20.07 5.64 -34.16
N GLU A 158 -21.37 5.53 -34.45
CA GLU A 158 -21.86 5.43 -35.83
C GLU A 158 -21.49 6.67 -36.68
N GLN A 159 -21.45 7.86 -36.06
CA GLN A 159 -21.25 9.16 -36.71
C GLN A 159 -19.77 9.56 -36.86
N GLY A 160 -18.87 8.96 -36.07
CA GLY A 160 -17.43 9.20 -36.13
C GLY A 160 -16.75 9.03 -34.80
N LEU A 161 -15.87 9.96 -34.44
CA LEU A 161 -15.32 10.01 -33.09
C LEU A 161 -16.29 10.78 -32.20
N TYR A 162 -16.29 10.44 -30.92
CA TYR A 162 -17.21 10.96 -29.94
C TYR A 162 -16.45 11.37 -28.69
N TYR A 163 -16.63 12.62 -28.27
CA TYR A 163 -16.18 13.10 -26.98
C TYR A 163 -17.34 13.09 -25.99
N ASN A 164 -17.11 12.58 -24.78
CA ASN A 164 -18.09 12.59 -23.70
C ASN A 164 -17.41 12.77 -22.34
N LEU A 165 -17.87 13.79 -21.62
CA LEU A 165 -17.53 14.07 -20.24
C LEU A 165 -18.82 14.10 -19.40
N PRO A 166 -19.04 13.09 -18.54
CA PRO A 166 -20.16 13.08 -17.61
C PRO A 166 -20.07 14.25 -16.61
N LEU A 167 -21.14 15.04 -16.51
CA LEU A 167 -21.23 16.22 -15.64
C LEU A 167 -22.66 16.31 -15.06
N ASP A 168 -22.91 15.74 -13.89
CA ASP A 168 -24.22 15.75 -13.21
C ASP A 168 -24.08 16.23 -11.74
N PHE A 169 -23.73 17.50 -11.56
CA PHE A 169 -23.52 18.08 -10.24
C PHE A 169 -24.84 18.42 -9.55
N THR A 170 -24.94 18.08 -8.27
CA THR A 170 -26.11 18.37 -7.43
C THR A 170 -26.17 19.83 -6.97
N ASN A 171 -25.02 20.52 -6.93
CA ASN A 171 -24.90 21.91 -6.51
C ASN A 171 -25.03 22.87 -7.69
N LYS A 172 -25.66 24.01 -7.43
CA LYS A 172 -25.75 25.10 -8.41
C LYS A 172 -24.40 25.83 -8.49
N LEU A 173 -23.87 25.98 -9.71
CA LEU A 173 -22.62 26.67 -9.97
C LEU A 173 -22.87 28.17 -10.16
N ASP A 174 -22.10 29.01 -9.47
CA ASP A 174 -22.06 30.46 -9.68
C ASP A 174 -21.54 30.80 -11.07
N ASN A 175 -20.47 30.12 -11.50
CA ASN A 175 -19.87 30.28 -12.82
C ASN A 175 -19.60 28.91 -13.45
N PHE A 176 -20.08 28.71 -14.68
CA PHE A 176 -19.76 27.55 -15.49
C PHE A 176 -19.33 27.98 -16.88
N GLU A 177 -18.13 27.57 -17.29
CA GLU A 177 -17.57 27.90 -18.60
C GLU A 177 -16.97 26.66 -19.26
N VAL A 178 -17.19 26.54 -20.57
CA VAL A 178 -16.59 25.51 -21.42
C VAL A 178 -15.94 26.18 -22.61
N HIS A 179 -14.68 25.84 -22.86
CA HIS A 179 -13.95 26.13 -24.08
C HIS A 179 -13.58 24.81 -24.75
N VAL A 180 -13.87 24.69 -26.05
CA VAL A 180 -13.48 23.53 -26.85
C VAL A 180 -12.74 24.02 -28.07
N GLU A 181 -11.57 23.46 -28.33
CA GLU A 181 -10.76 23.72 -29.51
C GLU A 181 -10.45 22.38 -30.21
N VAL A 182 -10.80 22.26 -31.48
CA VAL A 182 -10.53 21.07 -32.30
C VAL A 182 -9.61 21.46 -33.45
N VAL A 183 -8.39 20.92 -33.46
CA VAL A 183 -7.36 21.26 -34.45
C VAL A 183 -7.12 20.13 -35.45
N ASN A 184 -6.49 20.48 -36.58
CA ASN A 184 -6.02 19.54 -37.61
C ASN A 184 -7.12 18.70 -38.30
N ARG A 185 -8.38 19.17 -38.33
CA ARG A 185 -9.48 18.47 -39.00
C ARG A 185 -9.93 19.14 -40.30
N PRO A 186 -10.16 18.36 -41.38
CA PRO A 186 -10.61 18.89 -42.67
C PRO A 186 -12.13 19.06 -42.77
N ILE A 187 -12.91 18.62 -41.78
CA ILE A 187 -14.38 18.68 -41.78
C ILE A 187 -14.86 19.50 -40.58
N ALA A 188 -15.87 20.33 -40.82
CA ALA A 188 -16.55 21.10 -39.78
C ALA A 188 -17.12 20.22 -38.67
N VAL A 189 -16.95 20.68 -37.43
CA VAL A 189 -17.54 20.04 -36.25
C VAL A 189 -19.02 20.45 -36.16
N PRO A 190 -19.97 19.49 -36.17
CA PRO A 190 -21.38 19.81 -36.09
C PRO A 190 -21.71 20.47 -34.74
N SER A 191 -22.60 21.46 -34.76
CA SER A 191 -23.14 22.02 -33.52
C SER A 191 -23.95 20.96 -32.79
N ASN A 192 -23.69 20.76 -31.50
CA ASN A 192 -24.48 19.88 -30.67
C ASN A 192 -25.47 20.70 -29.82
N THR A 193 -26.73 20.75 -30.26
CA THR A 193 -27.83 21.45 -29.56
C THR A 193 -28.76 20.50 -28.80
N LYS A 194 -28.53 19.18 -28.87
CA LYS A 194 -29.39 18.17 -28.22
C LYS A 194 -29.10 18.01 -26.72
N ASN A 195 -27.93 18.49 -26.27
CA ASN A 195 -27.53 18.47 -24.87
C ASN A 195 -27.79 19.82 -24.19
N THR A 196 -27.89 19.83 -22.85
CA THR A 196 -28.06 21.06 -22.05
C THR A 196 -26.91 22.05 -22.28
N ILE A 197 -25.71 21.53 -22.53
CA ILE A 197 -24.56 22.30 -22.98
C ILE A 197 -24.59 22.34 -24.50
N SER A 198 -25.09 23.45 -25.05
CA SER A 198 -25.20 23.64 -26.49
C SER A 198 -23.89 24.22 -27.05
N LEU A 199 -23.09 23.39 -27.70
CA LEU A 199 -21.84 23.79 -28.34
C LEU A 199 -22.09 24.19 -29.80
N LYS A 200 -21.63 25.38 -30.16
CA LYS A 200 -21.58 25.87 -31.54
C LYS A 200 -20.12 26.10 -31.89
N PHE A 201 -19.67 25.46 -32.97
CA PHE A 201 -18.28 25.50 -33.39
C PHE A 201 -18.11 26.50 -34.53
N ASP A 202 -17.23 27.47 -34.32
CA ASP A 202 -16.82 28.45 -35.33
C ASP A 202 -15.40 28.14 -35.79
N GLU A 203 -15.12 28.28 -37.08
CA GLU A 203 -13.78 28.09 -37.62
C GLU A 203 -12.90 29.31 -37.34
N GLN A 204 -11.76 29.11 -36.68
CA GLN A 204 -10.79 30.14 -36.33
C GLN A 204 -9.37 29.59 -36.55
N HIS A 205 -8.56 30.26 -37.39
CA HIS A 205 -7.13 29.94 -37.59
C HIS A 205 -6.81 28.44 -37.83
N SER A 206 -7.60 27.74 -38.64
CA SER A 206 -7.48 26.28 -38.91
C SER A 206 -7.86 25.36 -37.74
N ALA A 207 -8.64 25.88 -36.79
CA ALA A 207 -9.25 25.15 -35.69
C ALA A 207 -10.76 25.41 -35.64
N PHE A 208 -11.52 24.51 -35.02
CA PHE A 208 -12.92 24.73 -34.69
C PHE A 208 -13.06 25.02 -33.20
N VAL A 209 -13.58 26.19 -32.86
CA VAL A 209 -13.65 26.69 -31.47
C VAL A 209 -15.10 26.82 -31.03
N SER A 210 -15.40 26.38 -29.82
CA SER A 210 -16.68 26.61 -29.15
C SER A 210 -16.49 27.20 -27.77
N LYS A 211 -17.33 28.17 -27.41
CA LYS A 211 -17.39 28.78 -26.08
C LYS A 211 -18.81 28.71 -25.54
N TYR A 212 -18.95 28.22 -24.32
CA TYR A 212 -20.23 28.17 -23.62
C TYR A 212 -20.06 28.73 -22.20
N LYS A 213 -20.95 29.62 -21.79
CA LYS A 213 -20.92 30.26 -20.46
C LYS A 213 -22.30 30.32 -19.85
N LYS A 214 -22.39 29.99 -18.57
CA LYS A 214 -23.58 30.15 -17.74
C LYS A 214 -23.20 30.67 -16.35
N ILE A 215 -24.15 31.37 -15.74
CA ILE A 215 -24.06 31.90 -14.38
C ILE A 215 -25.24 31.32 -13.61
N ASN A 216 -25.03 30.95 -12.36
CA ASN A 216 -26.08 30.41 -11.49
C ASN A 216 -26.82 29.24 -12.17
N PHE A 217 -26.09 28.20 -12.53
CA PHE A 217 -26.53 27.10 -13.39
C PHE A 217 -26.42 25.76 -12.68
N LEU A 218 -27.46 24.94 -12.78
CA LEU A 218 -27.45 23.57 -12.28
C LEU A 218 -27.07 22.64 -13.43
N LEU A 219 -25.93 21.99 -13.31
CA LEU A 219 -25.34 21.16 -14.36
C LEU A 219 -25.78 19.71 -14.17
N THR A 220 -26.83 19.29 -14.90
CA THR A 220 -27.45 17.96 -14.76
C THR A 220 -27.24 17.03 -15.97
N LYS A 221 -26.39 17.42 -16.92
CA LYS A 221 -26.16 16.66 -18.16
C LYS A 221 -24.71 16.76 -18.63
N ASN A 222 -24.26 15.71 -19.31
CA ASN A 222 -22.94 15.55 -19.89
C ASN A 222 -22.57 16.65 -20.91
N LEU A 223 -21.27 16.93 -20.99
CA LEU A 223 -20.63 17.63 -22.10
C LEU A 223 -20.25 16.59 -23.16
N SER A 224 -20.84 16.67 -24.36
CA SER A 224 -20.48 15.75 -25.43
C SER A 224 -20.58 16.42 -26.80
N PHE A 225 -19.81 15.93 -27.77
CA PHE A 225 -19.88 16.35 -29.18
C PHE A 225 -19.32 15.26 -30.10
N ASP A 226 -19.85 15.22 -31.32
CA ASP A 226 -19.44 14.28 -32.36
C ASP A 226 -18.45 14.94 -33.31
N LEU A 227 -17.47 14.16 -33.75
CA LEU A 227 -16.50 14.52 -34.76
C LEU A 227 -16.71 13.59 -35.98
N PRO A 228 -17.33 14.08 -37.06
CA PRO A 228 -17.74 13.26 -38.19
C PRO A 228 -16.61 12.41 -38.78
N LYS A 229 -16.94 11.22 -39.29
CA LYS A 229 -16.00 10.42 -40.10
C LYS A 229 -15.55 11.22 -41.32
N SER A 230 -14.26 11.16 -41.63
CA SER A 230 -13.69 11.71 -42.86
C SER A 230 -12.73 10.69 -43.46
N ASP A 231 -12.83 10.47 -44.77
CA ASP A 231 -11.89 9.62 -45.52
C ASP A 231 -10.48 10.24 -45.59
N ASN A 232 -10.35 11.51 -45.20
CA ASN A 232 -9.10 12.28 -45.15
C ASN A 232 -8.52 12.45 -43.73
N ILE A 233 -9.04 11.75 -42.70
CA ILE A 233 -8.33 11.71 -41.41
C ILE A 233 -7.03 10.95 -41.63
N LYS A 234 -5.90 11.55 -41.24
CA LYS A 234 -4.62 10.86 -41.33
C LYS A 234 -4.65 9.68 -40.35
N ASP A 235 -4.51 8.46 -40.88
CA ASP A 235 -4.30 7.27 -40.06
C ASP A 235 -3.01 7.35 -39.24
N ILE A 236 -2.12 8.32 -39.53
CA ILE A 236 -0.80 8.48 -38.92
C ILE A 236 -0.56 9.95 -38.57
N VAL A 237 -0.18 10.19 -37.32
CA VAL A 237 0.29 11.49 -36.84
C VAL A 237 1.74 11.34 -36.35
N THR A 238 2.57 12.33 -36.63
CA THR A 238 3.98 12.36 -36.21
C THR A 238 4.31 13.73 -35.64
N SER A 239 5.04 13.77 -34.52
CA SER A 239 5.51 15.01 -33.92
C SER A 239 6.83 14.82 -33.17
N LYS A 240 7.62 15.89 -33.09
CA LYS A 240 8.83 15.93 -32.29
C LYS A 240 8.49 16.19 -30.83
N GLY A 241 8.87 15.28 -29.95
CA GLY A 241 8.65 15.41 -28.51
C GLY A 241 9.51 16.48 -27.85
N THR A 242 9.15 16.83 -26.62
CA THR A 242 9.83 17.84 -25.80
C THR A 242 10.84 17.24 -24.83
N VAL A 243 10.64 16.00 -24.39
CA VAL A 243 11.47 15.38 -23.35
C VAL A 243 12.85 14.97 -23.90
N HIS A 244 12.86 14.15 -24.95
CA HIS A 244 14.09 13.64 -25.60
C HIS A 244 14.36 14.22 -26.99
N HIS A 245 13.50 15.12 -27.46
CA HIS A 245 13.56 15.67 -28.82
C HIS A 245 13.53 14.61 -29.95
N GLN A 246 12.99 13.42 -29.66
CA GLN A 246 12.78 12.32 -30.61
C GLN A 246 11.51 12.53 -31.42
N ASN A 247 11.40 11.83 -32.55
CA ASN A 247 10.19 11.85 -33.37
C ASN A 247 9.27 10.69 -32.98
N TYR A 248 8.11 11.02 -32.44
CA TYR A 248 7.09 10.06 -32.07
C TYR A 248 6.04 9.96 -33.18
N PHE A 249 5.47 8.78 -33.34
CA PHE A 249 4.33 8.55 -34.21
C PHE A 249 3.20 7.86 -33.48
N TYR A 250 1.99 8.10 -33.96
CA TYR A 250 0.77 7.44 -33.57
C TYR A 250 0.02 7.01 -34.82
N ILE A 251 -0.41 5.75 -34.86
CA ILE A 251 -1.22 5.18 -35.93
C ILE A 251 -2.55 4.76 -35.32
N ASN A 252 -3.65 5.21 -35.92
CA ASN A 252 -4.98 4.76 -35.58
C ASN A 252 -5.59 4.02 -36.78
N THR A 253 -6.11 2.82 -36.55
CA THR A 253 -6.76 2.05 -37.62
C THR A 253 -7.92 1.20 -37.12
N GLN A 254 -8.90 0.96 -38.00
CA GLN A 254 -10.02 0.04 -37.78
C GLN A 254 -9.81 -1.23 -38.62
N PRO A 255 -9.40 -2.36 -38.03
CA PRO A 255 -9.34 -3.62 -38.77
C PRO A 255 -10.75 -4.12 -39.10
N LEU A 256 -10.90 -4.80 -40.25
CA LEU A 256 -12.19 -5.23 -40.81
C LEU A 256 -12.52 -6.71 -40.55
N ALA A 257 -11.65 -7.43 -39.84
CA ALA A 257 -11.77 -8.87 -39.66
C ALA A 257 -13.08 -9.32 -38.98
N SER A 258 -13.70 -10.37 -39.53
CA SER A 258 -14.94 -10.96 -39.02
C SER A 258 -14.69 -11.84 -37.80
N VAL A 259 -15.44 -11.64 -36.73
CA VAL A 259 -15.44 -12.53 -35.56
C VAL A 259 -16.05 -13.89 -35.96
N GLN A 260 -15.32 -14.99 -35.76
CA GLN A 260 -15.76 -16.35 -36.13
C GLN A 260 -16.04 -17.22 -34.89
N LEU A 261 -17.01 -18.13 -35.02
CA LEU A 261 -17.34 -19.13 -33.99
C LEU A 261 -16.17 -20.13 -33.82
N LYS A 262 -15.72 -20.34 -32.58
CA LYS A 262 -14.66 -21.31 -32.25
C LYS A 262 -15.16 -22.76 -32.28
N SER A 263 -14.23 -23.71 -32.40
CA SER A 263 -14.54 -25.14 -32.24
C SER A 263 -14.93 -25.47 -30.79
N LYS A 264 -15.87 -26.40 -30.61
CA LYS A 264 -16.28 -26.88 -29.28
C LYS A 264 -15.14 -27.70 -28.62
N PRO A 265 -14.74 -27.40 -27.38
CA PRO A 265 -13.76 -28.20 -26.66
C PRO A 265 -14.35 -29.56 -26.27
N LYS A 266 -13.49 -30.58 -26.14
CA LYS A 266 -13.83 -31.92 -25.66
C LYS A 266 -13.43 -32.11 -24.20
N LYS A 267 -12.35 -31.45 -23.76
CA LYS A 267 -11.85 -31.46 -22.38
C LYS A 267 -11.69 -30.03 -21.88
N ILE A 268 -12.23 -29.72 -20.71
CA ILE A 268 -12.09 -28.41 -20.08
C ILE A 268 -11.64 -28.54 -18.63
N THR A 269 -10.77 -27.64 -18.21
CA THR A 269 -10.25 -27.60 -16.84
C THR A 269 -10.71 -26.30 -16.19
N VAL A 270 -11.56 -26.43 -15.18
CA VAL A 270 -12.15 -25.32 -14.42
C VAL A 270 -11.36 -25.13 -13.14
N LEU A 271 -10.65 -24.01 -13.06
CA LEU A 271 -9.98 -23.56 -11.86
C LEU A 271 -10.98 -22.71 -11.08
N TRP A 272 -11.41 -23.21 -9.93
CA TRP A 272 -12.50 -22.63 -9.15
C TRP A 272 -12.00 -22.04 -7.84
N ASP A 273 -11.97 -20.72 -7.77
CA ASP A 273 -11.55 -20.00 -6.57
C ASP A 273 -12.57 -20.18 -5.44
N ILE A 274 -12.09 -20.74 -4.33
CA ILE A 274 -12.82 -20.97 -3.08
C ILE A 274 -12.27 -20.13 -1.93
N SER A 275 -11.70 -18.97 -2.25
CA SER A 275 -11.28 -17.97 -1.26
C SER A 275 -12.46 -17.36 -0.51
N GLY A 276 -12.13 -16.73 0.61
CA GLY A 276 -13.06 -16.11 1.52
C GLY A 276 -13.75 -14.85 0.99
N SER A 277 -13.22 -14.22 -0.07
CA SER A 277 -13.75 -13.01 -0.70
C SER A 277 -14.95 -13.28 -1.62
N ARG A 278 -15.21 -14.54 -1.97
CA ARG A 278 -16.24 -14.92 -2.95
C ARG A 278 -17.64 -14.81 -2.34
N THR A 279 -18.51 -14.01 -2.95
CA THR A 279 -19.90 -13.86 -2.48
C THR A 279 -20.85 -14.89 -3.11
N SER A 280 -21.95 -15.21 -2.42
CA SER A 280 -22.97 -16.12 -2.96
C SER A 280 -23.59 -15.62 -4.27
N ALA A 281 -23.73 -14.30 -4.44
CA ALA A 281 -24.21 -13.70 -5.68
C ALA A 281 -23.25 -13.93 -6.85
N GLU A 282 -21.94 -13.79 -6.62
CA GLU A 282 -20.90 -14.08 -7.62
C GLU A 282 -20.86 -15.56 -8.00
N ILE A 283 -20.91 -16.45 -7.00
CA ILE A 283 -20.89 -17.90 -7.20
C ILE A 283 -22.07 -18.29 -8.09
N ASN A 284 -23.28 -17.79 -7.79
CA ASN A 284 -24.46 -18.05 -8.61
C ASN A 284 -24.31 -17.54 -10.05
N LYS A 285 -23.78 -16.33 -10.26
CA LYS A 285 -23.52 -15.82 -11.62
C LYS A 285 -22.51 -16.66 -12.38
N ASN A 286 -21.42 -17.06 -11.72
CA ASN A 286 -20.39 -17.92 -12.32
C ASN A 286 -20.96 -19.29 -12.71
N LEU A 287 -21.79 -19.89 -11.85
CA LEU A 287 -22.46 -21.16 -12.13
C LEU A 287 -23.39 -21.06 -13.34
N VAL A 288 -24.19 -19.99 -13.43
CA VAL A 288 -25.09 -19.75 -14.58
C VAL A 288 -24.30 -19.56 -15.87
N PHE A 289 -23.16 -18.86 -15.82
CA PHE A 289 -22.27 -18.74 -16.98
C PHE A 289 -21.69 -20.10 -17.40
N LEU A 290 -21.15 -20.87 -16.44
CA LEU A 290 -20.57 -22.18 -16.71
C LEU A 290 -21.62 -23.15 -17.30
N GLU A 291 -22.83 -23.15 -16.75
CA GLU A 291 -23.97 -23.90 -17.28
C GLU A 291 -24.30 -23.49 -18.71
N SER A 292 -24.41 -22.19 -18.98
CA SER A 292 -24.72 -21.69 -20.33
C SER A 292 -23.63 -22.02 -21.35
N TYR A 293 -22.37 -22.03 -20.91
CA TYR A 293 -21.25 -22.41 -21.76
C TYR A 293 -21.24 -23.92 -22.05
N ILE A 294 -21.45 -24.74 -21.02
CA ILE A 294 -21.56 -26.20 -21.16
C ILE A 294 -22.79 -26.58 -22.00
N ASP A 295 -23.90 -25.85 -21.89
CA ASP A 295 -25.08 -26.06 -22.74
C ASP A 295 -24.76 -25.81 -24.22
N TRP A 296 -23.92 -24.82 -24.53
CA TRP A 296 -23.40 -24.65 -25.90
C TRP A 296 -22.52 -25.83 -26.35
N ILE A 297 -21.65 -26.35 -25.47
CA ILE A 297 -20.75 -27.48 -25.79
C ILE A 297 -21.53 -28.81 -25.96
N LYS A 298 -22.54 -29.04 -25.12
CA LYS A 298 -23.33 -30.27 -24.92
C LYS A 298 -22.56 -31.46 -24.34
N ASN A 299 -21.46 -31.90 -24.95
CA ASN A 299 -20.74 -33.10 -24.51
C ASN A 299 -19.27 -32.77 -24.23
N VAL A 300 -18.82 -32.93 -22.98
CA VAL A 300 -17.49 -32.52 -22.54
C VAL A 300 -17.02 -33.31 -21.30
N GLU A 301 -15.73 -33.60 -21.23
CA GLU A 301 -15.06 -34.02 -19.99
C GLU A 301 -14.60 -32.78 -19.23
N LEU A 302 -15.02 -32.65 -17.97
CA LEU A 302 -14.78 -31.48 -17.13
C LEU A 302 -13.98 -31.91 -15.90
N GLU A 303 -12.83 -31.28 -15.66
CA GLU A 303 -12.10 -31.37 -14.40
C GLU A 303 -12.24 -30.05 -13.63
N ILE A 304 -12.76 -30.10 -12.40
CA ILE A 304 -12.85 -28.93 -11.51
C ILE A 304 -11.77 -29.05 -10.45
N ILE A 305 -10.91 -28.03 -10.36
CA ILE A 305 -9.84 -27.90 -9.36
C ILE A 305 -10.18 -26.70 -8.47
N PRO A 306 -10.72 -26.93 -7.25
CA PRO A 306 -10.90 -25.86 -6.29
C PRO A 306 -9.56 -25.36 -5.76
N PHE A 307 -9.39 -24.06 -5.55
CA PHE A 307 -8.16 -23.51 -4.98
C PHE A 307 -8.41 -22.27 -4.11
N ASN A 308 -7.52 -22.06 -3.14
CA ASN A 308 -7.40 -20.84 -2.33
C ASN A 308 -5.90 -20.51 -2.21
N ILE A 309 -5.32 -20.55 -1.00
CA ILE A 309 -3.87 -20.53 -0.77
C ILE A 309 -3.14 -21.75 -1.36
N LYS A 310 -3.87 -22.85 -1.64
CA LYS A 310 -3.36 -24.03 -2.34
C LYS A 310 -4.42 -24.66 -3.24
N ALA A 311 -3.97 -25.41 -4.25
CA ALA A 311 -4.85 -26.25 -5.05
C ALA A 311 -5.38 -27.42 -4.19
N LYS A 312 -6.69 -27.68 -4.23
CA LYS A 312 -7.30 -28.88 -3.68
C LYS A 312 -7.34 -29.98 -4.74
N LYS A 313 -7.61 -31.21 -4.31
CA LYS A 313 -7.74 -32.35 -5.21
C LYS A 313 -8.88 -32.10 -6.21
N GLY A 314 -8.55 -32.17 -7.51
CA GLY A 314 -9.52 -32.02 -8.60
C GLY A 314 -10.56 -33.15 -8.65
N LYS A 315 -11.74 -32.85 -9.18
CA LYS A 315 -12.82 -33.81 -9.43
C LYS A 315 -13.23 -33.77 -10.89
N ARG A 316 -13.32 -34.96 -11.51
CA ARG A 316 -13.69 -35.14 -12.92
C ARG A 316 -15.17 -35.47 -13.08
N PHE A 317 -15.76 -34.97 -14.16
CA PHE A 317 -17.14 -35.16 -14.55
C PHE A 317 -17.23 -35.43 -16.05
N THR A 318 -18.18 -36.27 -16.46
CA THR A 318 -18.51 -36.49 -17.87
C THR A 318 -19.88 -35.91 -18.13
N VAL A 319 -19.94 -34.74 -18.77
CA VAL A 319 -21.19 -34.08 -19.09
C VAL A 319 -21.71 -34.58 -20.43
N LYS A 320 -22.98 -34.99 -20.45
CA LYS A 320 -23.70 -35.39 -21.67
C LYS A 320 -24.94 -34.52 -21.83
N ASN A 321 -25.22 -34.11 -23.07
CA ASN A 321 -26.39 -33.28 -23.42
C ASN A 321 -26.53 -31.98 -22.60
N GLY A 322 -25.43 -31.46 -22.05
CA GLY A 322 -25.42 -30.24 -21.23
C GLY A 322 -25.85 -30.44 -19.77
N ASP A 323 -26.02 -31.67 -19.28
CA ASP A 323 -26.43 -31.92 -17.89
C ASP A 323 -25.31 -31.60 -16.89
N VAL A 324 -25.52 -30.53 -16.11
CA VAL A 324 -24.59 -30.03 -15.08
C VAL A 324 -25.07 -30.32 -13.65
N THR A 325 -26.03 -31.23 -13.46
CA THR A 325 -26.63 -31.49 -12.13
C THR A 325 -25.58 -31.90 -11.10
N GLU A 326 -24.72 -32.88 -11.42
CA GLU A 326 -23.65 -33.33 -10.51
C GLU A 326 -22.59 -32.25 -10.26
N VAL A 327 -22.31 -31.43 -11.28
CA VAL A 327 -21.36 -30.32 -11.20
C VAL A 327 -21.87 -29.25 -10.23
N LYS A 328 -23.14 -28.85 -10.37
CA LYS A 328 -23.80 -27.90 -9.46
C LYS A 328 -23.86 -28.43 -8.03
N SER A 329 -24.25 -29.69 -7.85
CA SER A 329 -24.27 -30.32 -6.52
C SER A 329 -22.89 -30.32 -5.86
N TYR A 330 -21.82 -30.54 -6.62
CA TYR A 330 -20.46 -30.47 -6.09
C TYR A 330 -20.03 -29.05 -5.71
N LEU A 331 -20.28 -28.06 -6.58
CA LEU A 331 -19.87 -26.67 -6.34
C LEU A 331 -20.65 -26.04 -5.17
N ASN A 332 -21.91 -26.40 -4.97
CA ASN A 332 -22.76 -25.86 -3.89
C ASN A 332 -22.36 -26.32 -2.47
N VAL A 333 -21.56 -27.38 -2.35
CA VAL A 333 -21.11 -27.90 -1.03
C VAL A 333 -19.67 -27.52 -0.70
N LEU A 334 -19.01 -26.71 -1.54
CA LEU A 334 -17.66 -26.25 -1.28
C LEU A 334 -17.68 -25.16 -0.20
N ASP A 335 -16.73 -25.25 0.73
CA ASP A 335 -16.48 -24.23 1.73
C ASP A 335 -15.49 -23.18 1.20
N TYR A 336 -15.86 -21.91 1.34
CA TYR A 336 -15.13 -20.74 0.84
C TYR A 336 -14.38 -20.05 1.98
N ASP A 337 -13.05 -20.05 1.92
CA ASP A 337 -12.20 -19.59 3.02
C ASP A 337 -10.73 -19.38 2.63
N GLY A 338 -10.11 -18.40 3.28
CA GLY A 338 -8.72 -18.03 3.10
C GLY A 338 -8.48 -17.07 1.94
N ALA A 339 -7.23 -16.65 1.78
CA ALA A 339 -6.78 -15.83 0.67
C ALA A 339 -6.60 -16.64 -0.62
N THR A 340 -6.14 -15.97 -1.68
CA THR A 340 -6.01 -16.56 -3.02
C THR A 340 -4.55 -16.61 -3.48
N VAL A 341 -4.10 -17.81 -3.87
CA VAL A 341 -2.79 -18.05 -4.52
C VAL A 341 -2.98 -18.55 -5.95
N ILE A 342 -2.57 -17.75 -6.95
CA ILE A 342 -2.61 -18.08 -8.38
C ILE A 342 -1.17 -18.22 -8.86
N ASN A 343 -0.77 -19.44 -9.24
CA ASN A 343 0.57 -19.75 -9.72
C ASN A 343 0.53 -20.79 -10.85
N GLN A 344 1.68 -21.03 -11.48
CA GLN A 344 1.81 -21.96 -12.61
C GLN A 344 1.31 -23.38 -12.30
N LEU A 345 1.40 -23.83 -11.04
CA LEU A 345 0.99 -25.18 -10.64
C LEU A 345 -0.52 -25.42 -10.78
N LEU A 346 -1.34 -24.35 -10.81
CA LEU A 346 -2.78 -24.48 -11.08
C LEU A 346 -3.09 -24.92 -12.51
N PHE A 347 -2.14 -24.75 -13.44
CA PHE A 347 -2.36 -24.97 -14.86
C PHE A 347 -1.62 -26.22 -15.39
N ASP A 348 -1.35 -27.18 -14.50
CA ASP A 348 -0.64 -28.43 -14.81
C ASP A 348 -1.59 -29.50 -15.41
N ASP A 349 -2.25 -29.16 -16.52
CA ASP A 349 -3.08 -30.09 -17.29
C ASP A 349 -2.88 -29.88 -18.79
N GLU A 350 -1.96 -30.64 -19.37
CA GLU A 350 -1.67 -30.58 -20.81
C GLU A 350 -2.76 -31.21 -21.69
N GLN A 351 -3.63 -32.04 -21.11
CA GLN A 351 -4.69 -32.75 -21.86
C GLN A 351 -5.92 -31.88 -22.10
N THR A 352 -6.05 -30.77 -21.38
CA THR A 352 -7.17 -29.86 -21.54
C THR A 352 -7.13 -29.18 -22.92
N ASP A 353 -8.31 -28.89 -23.47
CA ASP A 353 -8.42 -28.04 -24.65
C ASP A 353 -8.37 -26.56 -24.26
N GLU A 354 -8.86 -26.21 -23.07
CA GLU A 354 -8.89 -24.84 -22.52
C GLU A 354 -9.09 -24.80 -21.00
N PHE A 355 -8.57 -23.74 -20.38
CA PHE A 355 -8.75 -23.44 -18.96
C PHE A 355 -9.82 -22.37 -18.76
N LEU A 356 -10.67 -22.57 -17.75
CA LEU A 356 -11.60 -21.55 -17.24
C LEU A 356 -11.21 -21.20 -15.81
N LEU A 357 -10.66 -20.00 -15.60
CA LEU A 357 -10.26 -19.49 -14.29
C LEU A 357 -11.35 -18.57 -13.73
N PHE A 358 -12.08 -19.06 -12.71
CA PHE A 358 -13.11 -18.29 -12.01
C PHE A 358 -12.53 -17.70 -10.72
N THR A 359 -12.32 -16.38 -10.67
CA THR A 359 -11.70 -15.68 -9.53
C THR A 359 -11.94 -14.17 -9.64
N ASP A 360 -11.71 -13.42 -8.56
CA ASP A 360 -11.59 -11.96 -8.58
C ASP A 360 -10.15 -11.49 -8.93
N GLY A 361 -9.17 -12.40 -8.97
CA GLY A 361 -7.78 -12.13 -9.30
C GLY A 361 -7.00 -11.41 -8.19
N VAL A 362 -7.58 -11.23 -7.01
CA VAL A 362 -6.89 -10.62 -5.87
C VAL A 362 -5.88 -11.62 -5.32
N HIS A 363 -4.61 -11.46 -5.72
CA HIS A 363 -3.50 -12.31 -5.29
C HIS A 363 -2.56 -11.54 -4.35
N ASN A 364 -2.81 -11.68 -3.05
CA ASN A 364 -2.21 -10.89 -1.97
C ASN A 364 -1.44 -11.75 -0.95
N PHE A 365 -1.26 -13.05 -1.23
CA PHE A 365 -0.66 -14.00 -0.29
C PHE A 365 0.62 -14.68 -0.83
N SER A 366 1.05 -14.35 -2.05
CA SER A 366 2.38 -14.72 -2.55
C SER A 366 2.85 -13.81 -3.68
N ASN A 367 4.09 -14.03 -4.14
CA ASN A 367 4.62 -13.36 -5.32
C ASN A 367 3.85 -13.77 -6.58
N SER A 368 3.54 -12.80 -7.46
CA SER A 368 2.90 -13.13 -8.74
C SER A 368 3.90 -13.82 -9.67
N THR A 369 3.50 -14.92 -10.28
CA THR A 369 4.25 -15.57 -11.35
C THR A 369 3.60 -15.30 -12.70
N LEU A 370 4.41 -15.20 -13.77
CA LEU A 370 3.88 -15.21 -15.13
C LEU A 370 3.24 -16.58 -15.39
N ILE A 371 1.97 -16.60 -15.80
CA ILE A 371 1.30 -17.84 -16.21
C ILE A 371 1.51 -18.01 -17.71
N GLN A 372 2.18 -19.09 -18.09
CA GLN A 372 2.40 -19.45 -19.49
C GLN A 372 1.92 -20.87 -19.73
N VAL A 373 0.95 -21.01 -20.62
CA VAL A 373 0.43 -22.30 -21.07
C VAL A 373 0.22 -22.29 -22.58
N THR A 374 0.21 -23.48 -23.15
CA THR A 374 -0.01 -23.66 -24.60
C THR A 374 -1.48 -23.64 -24.99
N LYS A 375 -2.39 -23.77 -24.00
CA LYS A 375 -3.84 -23.83 -24.18
C LYS A 375 -4.50 -22.49 -23.86
N PRO A 376 -5.63 -22.15 -24.51
CA PRO A 376 -6.42 -20.97 -24.17
C PRO A 376 -6.77 -20.89 -22.68
N VAL A 377 -6.55 -19.72 -22.06
CA VAL A 377 -7.01 -19.44 -20.68
C VAL A 377 -8.07 -18.34 -20.70
N TYR A 378 -9.29 -18.67 -20.33
CA TYR A 378 -10.36 -17.70 -20.13
C TYR A 378 -10.44 -17.34 -18.65
N THR A 379 -10.42 -16.06 -18.34
CA THR A 379 -10.56 -15.57 -16.96
C THR A 379 -11.96 -14.98 -16.79
N ILE A 380 -12.66 -15.40 -15.73
CA ILE A 380 -14.06 -15.07 -15.50
C ILE A 380 -14.20 -14.43 -14.12
N CYS A 381 -14.68 -13.18 -14.10
CA CYS A 381 -14.90 -12.43 -12.88
C CYS A 381 -16.34 -11.93 -12.81
N ALA A 382 -16.95 -12.07 -11.63
CA ALA A 382 -18.27 -11.54 -11.31
C ALA A 382 -18.24 -10.51 -10.16
N ASN A 383 -17.05 -10.17 -9.66
CA ASN A 383 -16.82 -9.27 -8.53
C ASN A 383 -16.45 -7.84 -8.98
N SER A 384 -16.85 -6.85 -8.19
CA SER A 384 -16.64 -5.42 -8.43
C SER A 384 -15.30 -4.98 -7.91
N VAL A 385 -14.87 -5.60 -6.81
CA VAL A 385 -13.54 -5.46 -6.24
C VAL A 385 -12.72 -6.64 -6.75
N ALA A 386 -11.93 -6.39 -7.80
CA ALA A 386 -11.19 -7.43 -8.52
C ALA A 386 -9.94 -6.85 -9.18
N ASN A 387 -8.87 -7.64 -9.29
CA ASN A 387 -7.68 -7.27 -10.08
C ASN A 387 -7.89 -7.61 -11.56
N LYS A 388 -8.72 -6.82 -12.23
CA LYS A 388 -9.11 -7.03 -13.64
C LYS A 388 -7.92 -6.96 -14.59
N THR A 389 -6.94 -6.10 -14.30
CA THR A 389 -5.70 -5.97 -15.10
C THR A 389 -4.91 -7.28 -15.10
N PHE A 390 -4.76 -7.92 -13.94
CA PHE A 390 -4.10 -9.22 -13.82
C PHE A 390 -4.89 -10.33 -14.53
N LEU A 391 -6.21 -10.36 -14.41
CA LEU A 391 -7.03 -11.36 -15.11
C LEU A 391 -7.03 -11.19 -16.63
N LYS A 392 -7.09 -9.95 -17.10
CA LYS A 392 -6.96 -9.61 -18.52
C LYS A 392 -5.60 -10.02 -19.05
N SER A 393 -4.53 -9.84 -18.27
CA SER A 393 -3.19 -10.24 -18.72
C SER A 393 -3.02 -11.75 -18.83
N ILE A 394 -3.49 -12.54 -17.85
CA ILE A 394 -3.47 -14.01 -17.94
C ILE A 394 -4.20 -14.47 -19.21
N ALA A 395 -5.41 -13.93 -19.45
CA ALA A 395 -6.21 -14.34 -20.60
C ALA A 395 -5.55 -13.99 -21.93
N VAL A 396 -5.16 -12.72 -22.12
CA VAL A 396 -4.61 -12.24 -23.40
C VAL A 396 -3.27 -12.90 -23.73
N GLN A 397 -2.40 -13.13 -22.73
CA GLN A 397 -1.10 -13.77 -22.95
C GLN A 397 -1.23 -15.25 -23.33
N ASN A 398 -2.33 -15.89 -22.94
CA ASN A 398 -2.58 -17.30 -23.17
C ASN A 398 -3.75 -17.50 -24.14
N ASN A 399 -3.87 -16.65 -25.18
CA ASN A 399 -4.85 -16.79 -26.28
C ASN A 399 -6.33 -16.94 -25.87
N GLY A 400 -6.70 -16.42 -24.70
CA GLY A 400 -8.09 -16.40 -24.23
C GLY A 400 -8.63 -14.99 -24.07
N VAL A 401 -9.73 -14.87 -23.34
CA VAL A 401 -10.47 -13.62 -23.16
C VAL A 401 -10.86 -13.45 -21.68
N PHE A 402 -10.81 -12.21 -21.20
CA PHE A 402 -11.35 -11.84 -19.90
C PHE A 402 -12.84 -11.54 -20.00
N ILE A 403 -13.63 -12.16 -19.13
CA ILE A 403 -15.09 -12.08 -19.11
C ILE A 403 -15.52 -11.40 -17.81
N ASP A 404 -16.01 -10.17 -17.92
CA ASP A 404 -16.55 -9.39 -16.81
C ASP A 404 -18.09 -9.56 -16.71
N LEU A 405 -18.53 -10.50 -15.87
CA LEU A 405 -19.94 -10.81 -15.63
C LEU A 405 -20.68 -9.73 -14.81
N GLN A 406 -19.99 -8.67 -14.38
CA GLN A 406 -20.66 -7.50 -13.83
C GLN A 406 -21.19 -6.58 -14.91
N LYS A 407 -20.42 -6.45 -15.99
CA LYS A 407 -20.76 -5.59 -17.13
C LYS A 407 -21.57 -6.33 -18.19
N LEU A 408 -21.36 -7.64 -18.34
CA LEU A 408 -21.95 -8.44 -19.41
C LEU A 408 -23.15 -9.25 -18.92
N LYS A 409 -24.19 -9.31 -19.75
CA LYS A 409 -25.23 -10.35 -19.65
C LYS A 409 -24.62 -11.70 -19.99
N ILE A 410 -25.13 -12.78 -19.39
CA ILE A 410 -24.65 -14.16 -19.61
C ILE A 410 -24.62 -14.53 -21.10
N THR A 411 -25.64 -14.15 -21.87
CA THR A 411 -25.69 -14.37 -23.32
C THR A 411 -24.52 -13.70 -24.06
N ASN A 412 -24.15 -12.50 -23.65
CA ASN A 412 -23.05 -11.74 -24.26
C ASN A 412 -21.69 -12.32 -23.83
N ALA A 413 -21.58 -12.77 -22.59
CA ALA A 413 -20.40 -13.47 -22.09
C ALA A 413 -20.17 -14.80 -22.84
N VAL A 414 -21.23 -15.59 -23.05
CA VAL A 414 -21.18 -16.82 -23.85
C VAL A 414 -20.84 -16.50 -25.31
N HIS A 415 -21.39 -15.42 -25.87
CA HIS A 415 -21.01 -14.96 -27.20
C HIS A 415 -19.51 -14.63 -27.27
N LEU A 416 -18.97 -13.90 -26.29
CA LEU A 416 -17.56 -13.50 -26.26
C LEU A 416 -16.59 -14.68 -26.16
N ILE A 417 -16.89 -15.71 -25.35
CA ILE A 417 -16.05 -16.91 -25.26
C ILE A 417 -16.18 -17.83 -26.49
N THR A 418 -17.34 -17.83 -27.15
CA THR A 418 -17.59 -18.66 -28.35
C THR A 418 -17.16 -17.98 -29.65
N HIS A 419 -17.06 -16.66 -29.67
CA HIS A 419 -16.64 -15.84 -30.81
C HIS A 419 -15.42 -15.01 -30.40
N PRO A 420 -14.22 -15.62 -30.43
CA PRO A 420 -13.00 -14.95 -29.97
C PRO A 420 -12.83 -13.60 -30.66
N PRO A 421 -12.73 -12.51 -29.88
CA PRO A 421 -12.61 -11.16 -30.40
C PRO A 421 -11.31 -10.98 -31.19
N LEU A 422 -11.33 -9.98 -32.06
CA LEU A 422 -10.19 -9.59 -32.85
C LEU A 422 -9.04 -9.09 -31.96
N GLN A 423 -7.82 -9.47 -32.29
CA GLN A 423 -6.61 -9.10 -31.60
C GLN A 423 -5.60 -8.48 -32.57
N PHE A 424 -4.87 -7.48 -32.11
CA PHE A 424 -3.55 -7.18 -32.65
C PHE A 424 -2.63 -8.35 -32.28
N ILE A 425 -1.88 -8.86 -33.25
CA ILE A 425 -0.98 -10.01 -33.08
C ILE A 425 0.47 -9.55 -33.01
N SER A 426 0.90 -8.72 -33.96
CA SER A 426 2.28 -8.22 -34.03
C SER A 426 2.44 -7.04 -34.98
N ALA A 427 3.52 -6.30 -34.80
CA ALA A 427 4.01 -5.29 -35.74
C ALA A 427 5.34 -5.75 -36.36
N GLN A 428 5.51 -5.52 -37.66
CA GLN A 428 6.72 -5.80 -38.42
C GLN A 428 7.28 -4.49 -38.96
N PHE A 429 8.54 -4.17 -38.64
CA PHE A 429 9.21 -2.93 -39.03
C PHE A 429 10.75 -3.12 -39.00
N ASN A 430 11.48 -2.15 -39.54
CA ASN A 430 12.95 -2.12 -39.48
C ASN A 430 13.42 -1.55 -38.12
N ASN A 431 14.03 -2.38 -37.28
CA ASN A 431 14.52 -1.98 -35.94
C ASN A 431 15.64 -0.92 -35.97
N ALA A 432 16.28 -0.67 -37.12
CA ALA A 432 17.23 0.42 -37.27
C ALA A 432 16.54 1.79 -37.47
N GLU A 433 15.30 1.78 -37.97
CA GLU A 433 14.54 3.00 -38.31
C GLU A 433 13.47 3.33 -37.27
N ILE A 434 12.90 2.30 -36.62
CA ILE A 434 11.89 2.41 -35.57
C ILE A 434 12.43 1.69 -34.33
N GLU A 435 12.54 2.40 -33.21
CA GLU A 435 13.14 1.84 -32.00
C GLU A 435 12.19 0.90 -31.26
N LYS A 436 11.02 1.39 -30.85
CA LYS A 436 10.01 0.67 -30.07
C LYS A 436 8.61 1.08 -30.49
N VAL A 437 7.68 0.14 -30.43
CA VAL A 437 6.25 0.36 -30.69
C VAL A 437 5.40 -0.21 -29.58
N TYR A 438 4.29 0.46 -29.25
CA TYR A 438 3.36 0.03 -28.21
C TYR A 438 1.90 0.15 -28.66
N PRO A 439 1.07 -0.89 -28.46
CA PRO A 439 1.40 -2.17 -27.83
C PRO A 439 2.36 -3.02 -28.69
N SER A 440 3.31 -3.69 -28.03
CA SER A 440 4.27 -4.61 -28.67
C SER A 440 3.81 -6.07 -28.61
N LYS A 441 2.84 -6.36 -27.73
CA LYS A 441 2.28 -7.70 -27.47
C LYS A 441 0.86 -7.83 -28.02
N PRO A 442 0.37 -9.08 -28.18
CA PRO A 442 -1.00 -9.30 -28.57
C PRO A 442 -1.97 -8.54 -27.67
N THR A 443 -2.91 -7.81 -28.28
CA THR A 443 -3.82 -6.91 -27.57
C THR A 443 -5.22 -7.03 -28.16
N LEU A 444 -6.23 -7.06 -27.30
CA LEU A 444 -7.64 -7.10 -27.70
C LEU A 444 -8.05 -5.81 -28.42
N ILE A 445 -8.85 -5.93 -29.48
CA ILE A 445 -9.36 -4.78 -30.23
C ILE A 445 -10.86 -4.65 -30.00
N GLU A 446 -11.26 -3.53 -29.38
CA GLU A 446 -12.64 -3.16 -29.09
C GLU A 446 -13.00 -1.88 -29.88
N GLY A 447 -12.91 -1.95 -31.22
CA GLY A 447 -13.17 -0.80 -32.11
C GLY A 447 -11.91 -0.28 -32.81
N ASN A 448 -11.51 0.97 -32.52
CA ASN A 448 -10.26 1.56 -33.03
C ASN A 448 -9.05 0.89 -32.38
N PHE A 449 -8.00 0.69 -33.16
CA PHE A 449 -6.70 0.24 -32.69
C PHE A 449 -5.65 1.34 -32.86
N GLY A 450 -5.13 1.84 -31.74
CA GLY A 450 -4.05 2.81 -31.69
C GLY A 450 -2.70 2.17 -31.34
N ILE A 451 -1.67 2.41 -32.14
CA ILE A 451 -0.28 2.02 -31.87
C ILE A 451 0.65 3.23 -31.95
N THR A 452 1.58 3.35 -31.01
CA THR A 452 2.59 4.42 -30.96
C THR A 452 3.99 3.87 -31.22
N GLY A 453 4.93 4.73 -31.57
CA GLY A 453 6.34 4.38 -31.61
C GLY A 453 7.28 5.56 -31.81
N VAL A 454 8.58 5.26 -31.83
CA VAL A 454 9.65 6.25 -32.04
C VAL A 454 10.34 5.99 -33.38
N LEU A 455 10.49 7.04 -34.19
CA LEU A 455 11.18 7.04 -35.47
C LEU A 455 12.58 7.66 -35.31
N ASN A 456 13.62 6.89 -35.66
CA ASN A 456 15.03 7.33 -35.65
C ASN A 456 15.50 7.90 -37.00
N GLY A 457 14.79 7.58 -38.09
CA GLY A 457 15.09 8.07 -39.45
C GLY A 457 14.14 9.15 -39.95
N ASN A 458 14.23 9.46 -41.26
CA ASN A 458 13.31 10.41 -41.92
C ASN A 458 12.00 9.75 -42.37
N LYS A 459 12.02 8.43 -42.62
CA LYS A 459 10.91 7.67 -43.16
C LYS A 459 11.08 6.19 -42.81
N SER A 460 9.99 5.49 -42.52
CA SER A 460 9.97 4.03 -42.35
C SER A 460 8.60 3.44 -42.71
N VAL A 461 8.52 2.11 -42.80
CA VAL A 461 7.28 1.37 -43.03
C VAL A 461 7.05 0.38 -41.90
N ILE A 462 5.83 0.38 -41.36
CA ILE A 462 5.38 -0.57 -40.35
C ILE A 462 4.18 -1.36 -40.89
N LYS A 463 4.17 -2.67 -40.66
CA LYS A 463 3.06 -3.57 -40.98
C LYS A 463 2.45 -4.12 -39.70
N LEU A 464 1.17 -3.88 -39.50
CA LEU A 464 0.38 -4.35 -38.36
C LEU A 464 -0.39 -5.60 -38.76
N ASN A 465 -0.33 -6.64 -37.94
CA ASN A 465 -1.02 -7.92 -38.15
C ASN A 465 -2.14 -8.09 -37.13
N PHE A 466 -3.33 -8.44 -37.62
CA PHE A 466 -4.56 -8.61 -36.85
C PHE A 466 -5.10 -10.02 -37.04
N GLY A 467 -5.77 -10.57 -36.03
CA GLY A 467 -6.12 -11.99 -36.01
C GLY A 467 -7.01 -12.44 -34.86
N THR A 468 -7.36 -13.72 -34.86
CA THR A 468 -8.12 -14.37 -33.77
C THR A 468 -7.40 -15.63 -33.32
N ASN A 469 -7.42 -15.94 -32.02
CA ASN A 469 -6.74 -17.11 -31.43
C ASN A 469 -5.26 -17.24 -31.88
N GLY A 470 -4.51 -16.14 -31.90
CA GLY A 470 -3.10 -16.12 -32.33
C GLY A 470 -2.87 -16.27 -33.83
N LYS A 471 -3.91 -16.43 -34.67
CA LYS A 471 -3.79 -16.57 -36.13
C LYS A 471 -4.05 -15.25 -36.84
N VAL A 472 -3.10 -14.80 -37.64
CA VAL A 472 -3.23 -13.59 -38.47
C VAL A 472 -4.29 -13.81 -39.56
N THR A 473 -5.28 -12.93 -39.61
CA THR A 473 -6.36 -12.91 -40.62
C THR A 473 -6.33 -11.66 -41.50
N GLU A 474 -5.71 -10.58 -41.04
CA GLU A 474 -5.59 -9.31 -41.76
C GLU A 474 -4.23 -8.66 -41.48
N SER A 475 -3.67 -7.94 -42.45
CA SER A 475 -2.49 -7.10 -42.24
C SER A 475 -2.67 -5.74 -42.92
N LYS A 476 -2.20 -4.66 -42.28
CA LYS A 476 -2.19 -3.30 -42.83
C LYS A 476 -0.79 -2.69 -42.75
N SER A 477 -0.39 -1.93 -43.77
CA SER A 477 0.92 -1.27 -43.83
C SER A 477 0.78 0.24 -43.84
N PHE A 478 1.66 0.90 -43.08
CA PHE A 478 1.66 2.34 -42.85
C PHE A 478 3.05 2.90 -43.12
N THR A 479 3.12 4.05 -43.80
CA THR A 479 4.37 4.78 -44.06
C THR A 479 4.48 5.94 -43.08
N ILE A 480 5.48 5.90 -42.21
CA ILE A 480 5.73 6.95 -41.22
C ILE A 480 6.76 7.91 -41.81
N ILE A 481 6.50 9.21 -41.71
CA ILE A 481 7.39 10.28 -42.19
C ILE A 481 7.68 11.20 -41.01
N LYS A 482 8.94 11.57 -40.83
CA LYS A 482 9.40 12.45 -39.75
C LYS A 482 8.71 13.83 -39.80
N ASN A 483 8.37 14.38 -38.64
CA ASN A 483 7.88 15.76 -38.49
C ASN A 483 8.67 16.47 -37.38
N ASP A 484 9.57 17.37 -37.78
CA ASP A 484 10.44 18.09 -36.85
C ASP A 484 9.73 19.19 -36.05
N LYS A 485 8.45 19.42 -36.30
CA LYS A 485 7.65 20.36 -35.50
C LYS A 485 7.12 19.68 -34.24
N ASN A 486 7.18 20.42 -33.14
CA ASN A 486 6.45 20.10 -31.92
C ASN A 486 5.00 20.61 -32.06
N ASP A 487 4.30 20.10 -33.08
CA ASP A 487 2.91 20.43 -33.29
C ASP A 487 2.05 19.86 -32.14
N PHE A 488 2.43 18.71 -31.56
CA PHE A 488 1.63 17.97 -30.58
C PHE A 488 2.46 17.23 -29.52
N SER A 489 2.70 17.85 -28.36
CA SER A 489 3.37 17.22 -27.19
C SER A 489 2.58 16.05 -26.57
N LEU A 490 1.34 15.84 -26.99
CA LEU A 490 0.47 14.76 -26.53
C LEU A 490 0.91 13.37 -27.04
N ILE A 491 1.58 13.30 -28.20
CA ILE A 491 1.95 12.02 -28.83
C ILE A 491 3.06 11.32 -28.03
N GLU A 492 4.04 12.07 -27.52
CA GLU A 492 5.09 11.50 -26.67
C GLU A 492 4.53 10.96 -25.34
N LYS A 493 3.55 11.65 -24.74
CA LYS A 493 2.85 11.18 -23.55
C LYS A 493 2.00 9.94 -23.83
N LEU A 494 1.29 9.90 -24.96
CA LEU A 494 0.52 8.71 -25.36
C LEU A 494 1.43 7.51 -25.61
N TRP A 495 2.62 7.73 -26.18
CA TRP A 495 3.63 6.68 -26.33
C TRP A 495 4.07 6.13 -24.97
N ALA A 496 4.42 7.01 -24.03
CA ALA A 496 4.82 6.61 -22.68
C ALA A 496 3.67 5.90 -21.96
N GLN A 497 2.42 6.35 -22.14
CA GLN A 497 1.24 5.71 -21.57
C GLN A 497 1.06 4.28 -22.11
N LYS A 498 1.07 4.07 -23.42
CA LYS A 498 0.91 2.71 -23.98
C LYS A 498 2.05 1.78 -23.54
N GLN A 499 3.25 2.31 -23.34
CA GLN A 499 4.35 1.56 -22.71
C GLN A 499 4.05 1.22 -21.24
N ILE A 500 3.57 2.18 -20.45
CA ILE A 500 3.15 1.97 -19.06
C ILE A 500 2.04 0.94 -18.98
N ASP A 501 1.03 0.99 -19.84
CA ASP A 501 -0.08 0.02 -19.89
C ASP A 501 0.45 -1.40 -20.11
N GLU A 502 1.38 -1.57 -21.04
CA GLU A 502 2.00 -2.88 -21.30
C GLU A 502 2.88 -3.35 -20.12
N LEU A 503 3.63 -2.44 -19.49
CA LEU A 503 4.44 -2.78 -18.30
C LEU A 503 3.56 -3.12 -17.10
N SER A 504 2.41 -2.46 -16.96
CA SER A 504 1.46 -2.62 -15.86
C SER A 504 0.79 -3.99 -15.85
N ILE A 505 0.83 -4.74 -16.96
CA ILE A 505 0.50 -6.16 -17.01
C ILE A 505 1.27 -6.96 -15.95
N GLN A 506 2.54 -6.61 -15.70
CA GLN A 506 3.36 -7.14 -14.60
C GLN A 506 3.84 -5.99 -13.71
N SER A 507 2.90 -5.17 -13.25
CA SER A 507 3.19 -3.88 -12.59
C SER A 507 4.27 -3.99 -11.50
N LYS A 508 4.18 -4.98 -10.60
CA LYS A 508 5.15 -5.18 -9.52
C LYS A 508 6.57 -5.43 -10.03
N LYS A 509 6.74 -6.34 -10.99
CA LYS A 509 8.04 -6.65 -11.61
C LYS A 509 8.61 -5.42 -12.33
N ASN A 510 7.74 -4.61 -12.92
CA ASN A 510 8.11 -3.43 -13.70
C ASN A 510 8.03 -2.12 -12.89
N LYS A 511 7.87 -2.17 -11.57
CA LYS A 511 7.68 -0.99 -10.69
C LYS A 511 8.67 0.11 -11.02
N GLY A 512 9.97 -0.20 -10.99
CA GLY A 512 11.02 0.78 -11.30
C GLY A 512 10.91 1.44 -12.68
N LYS A 513 10.53 0.67 -13.72
CA LYS A 513 10.35 1.19 -15.09
C LYS A 513 9.09 2.06 -15.22
N ILE A 514 7.98 1.61 -14.64
CA ILE A 514 6.72 2.35 -14.63
C ILE A 514 6.90 3.66 -13.87
N THR A 515 7.53 3.62 -12.69
CA THR A 515 7.85 4.81 -11.90
C THR A 515 8.75 5.77 -12.66
N ALA A 516 9.79 5.28 -13.35
CA ALA A 516 10.68 6.13 -14.14
C ALA A 516 9.93 6.84 -15.28
N LEU A 517 9.16 6.10 -16.09
CA LEU A 517 8.34 6.67 -17.17
C LEU A 517 7.29 7.65 -16.63
N GLY A 518 6.63 7.30 -15.53
CA GLY A 518 5.64 8.15 -14.87
C GLY A 518 6.23 9.49 -14.44
N LYS A 519 7.42 9.49 -13.82
CA LYS A 519 8.12 10.72 -13.46
C LYS A 519 8.59 11.52 -14.67
N GLU A 520 9.15 10.83 -15.67
CA GLU A 520 9.76 11.43 -16.85
C GLU A 520 8.75 12.14 -17.76
N TYR A 521 7.56 11.55 -17.93
CA TYR A 521 6.50 12.09 -18.79
C TYR A 521 5.35 12.75 -18.02
N SER A 522 5.52 12.95 -16.70
CA SER A 522 4.52 13.52 -15.78
C SER A 522 3.17 12.80 -15.83
N ILE A 523 3.20 11.47 -15.67
CA ILE A 523 2.04 10.58 -15.68
C ILE A 523 1.85 9.97 -14.28
N VAL A 524 0.61 10.06 -13.78
CA VAL A 524 0.19 9.35 -12.55
C VAL A 524 -0.06 7.89 -12.88
N THR A 525 0.61 7.00 -12.15
CA THR A 525 0.55 5.55 -12.31
C THR A 525 0.21 4.91 -10.96
N ASP A 526 0.14 3.58 -10.91
CA ASP A 526 0.00 2.86 -9.63
C ASP A 526 1.18 3.13 -8.66
N TYR A 527 2.32 3.62 -9.17
CA TYR A 527 3.57 3.84 -8.41
C TYR A 527 4.04 5.30 -8.40
N THR A 528 3.24 6.22 -8.93
CA THR A 528 3.57 7.65 -8.94
C THR A 528 2.37 8.48 -8.50
N SER A 529 2.65 9.63 -7.88
CA SER A 529 1.64 10.58 -7.43
C SER A 529 2.10 11.99 -7.77
N PHE A 530 1.15 12.90 -7.98
CA PHE A 530 1.44 14.32 -7.96
C PHE A 530 1.55 14.81 -6.51
N ILE A 531 2.54 15.64 -6.25
CA ILE A 531 2.68 16.37 -4.99
C ILE A 531 2.85 17.86 -5.26
N VAL A 532 2.19 18.68 -4.45
CA VAL A 532 2.35 20.13 -4.38
C VAL A 532 2.80 20.44 -2.96
N LEU A 533 4.00 20.97 -2.78
CA LEU A 533 4.46 21.47 -1.49
C LEU A 533 4.32 22.99 -1.46
N ASP A 534 4.01 23.52 -0.28
CA ASP A 534 3.88 24.95 -0.09
C ASP A 534 5.26 25.62 -0.11
N ARG A 535 6.14 25.22 0.82
CA ARG A 535 7.43 25.87 0.99
C ARG A 535 8.51 25.25 0.12
N ILE A 536 9.47 26.06 -0.33
CA ILE A 536 10.57 25.57 -1.16
C ILE A 536 11.52 24.66 -0.37
N GLU A 537 11.65 24.92 0.93
CA GLU A 537 12.44 24.14 1.88
C GLU A 537 11.94 22.70 1.95
N ASP A 538 10.64 22.46 1.81
CA ASP A 538 10.08 21.11 1.81
C ASP A 538 10.49 20.34 0.53
N TYR A 539 10.55 21.02 -0.61
CA TYR A 539 11.09 20.43 -1.85
C TYR A 539 12.56 20.05 -1.67
N VAL A 540 13.38 20.96 -1.12
CA VAL A 540 14.81 20.74 -0.87
C VAL A 540 15.02 19.62 0.15
N GLN A 541 14.26 19.63 1.25
CA GLN A 541 14.36 18.66 2.33
C GLN A 541 14.04 17.24 1.85
N HIS A 542 13.13 17.10 0.90
CA HIS A 542 12.73 15.80 0.37
C HIS A 542 13.34 15.46 -0.99
N GLU A 543 14.23 16.31 -1.50
CA GLU A 543 14.90 16.18 -2.81
C GLU A 543 13.89 15.99 -3.96
N ILE A 544 12.78 16.71 -3.86
CA ILE A 544 11.73 16.73 -4.89
C ILE A 544 12.01 17.93 -5.78
N THR A 545 12.31 17.68 -7.06
CA THR A 545 12.45 18.76 -8.04
C THR A 545 11.12 19.51 -8.17
N PRO A 546 11.07 20.81 -7.88
CA PRO A 546 9.84 21.59 -7.93
C PRO A 546 9.49 22.00 -9.38
N PRO A 547 8.34 22.66 -9.59
CA PRO A 547 8.00 23.27 -10.87
C PRO A 547 9.06 24.28 -11.35
N SER A 548 9.06 24.54 -12.65
CA SER A 548 10.03 25.43 -13.33
C SER A 548 10.17 26.81 -12.69
N SER A 549 9.09 27.33 -12.08
CA SER A 549 9.08 28.63 -11.39
C SER A 549 9.98 28.69 -10.16
N LEU A 550 10.15 27.57 -9.44
CA LEU A 550 10.94 27.48 -8.20
C LEU A 550 12.32 26.83 -8.43
N LEU A 551 12.57 26.28 -9.62
CA LEU A 551 13.75 25.46 -9.91
C LEU A 551 15.08 26.19 -9.65
N LYS A 552 15.15 27.49 -9.95
CA LYS A 552 16.37 28.29 -9.75
C LYS A 552 16.74 28.40 -8.27
N GLU A 553 15.78 28.75 -7.43
CA GLU A 553 15.97 28.90 -5.99
C GLU A 553 16.22 27.54 -5.32
N TYR A 554 15.48 26.50 -5.75
CA TYR A 554 15.69 25.13 -5.31
C TYR A 554 17.11 24.63 -5.59
N ASN A 555 17.65 24.87 -6.79
CA ASN A 555 19.01 24.44 -7.12
C ASN A 555 20.08 25.11 -6.24
N THR A 556 19.85 26.36 -5.83
CA THR A 556 20.74 27.07 -4.89
C THR A 556 20.72 26.41 -3.52
N LEU A 557 19.52 26.23 -2.94
CA LEU A 557 19.35 25.61 -1.61
C LEU A 557 19.75 24.13 -1.59
N LEU A 558 19.49 23.40 -2.69
CA LEU A 558 19.89 22.01 -2.84
C LEU A 558 21.42 21.88 -2.89
N ALA A 559 22.13 22.81 -3.53
CA ALA A 559 23.59 22.78 -3.56
C ALA A 559 24.18 22.95 -2.15
N GLU A 560 23.61 23.85 -1.34
CA GLU A 560 23.99 24.01 0.08
C GLU A 560 23.70 22.72 0.88
N LYS A 561 22.50 22.15 0.70
CA LYS A 561 22.13 20.88 1.35
C LYS A 561 23.04 19.73 0.94
N ILE A 562 23.31 19.53 -0.35
CA ILE A 562 24.20 18.46 -0.83
C ILE A 562 25.61 18.64 -0.28
N SER A 563 26.10 19.88 -0.18
CA SER A 563 27.40 20.18 0.44
C SER A 563 27.45 19.85 1.93
N ASN A 564 26.30 19.87 2.61
CA ASN A 564 26.18 19.52 4.03
C ASN A 564 25.74 18.07 4.26
N LYS A 565 25.15 17.38 3.28
CA LYS A 565 24.57 16.04 3.42
C LYS A 565 25.55 14.98 3.95
N GLU A 566 26.78 14.99 3.45
CA GLU A 566 27.82 14.08 3.97
C GLU A 566 28.19 14.44 5.41
N LYS A 567 28.23 15.74 5.75
CA LYS A 567 28.45 16.20 7.12
C LYS A 567 27.28 15.83 8.02
N ASP A 568 26.05 15.96 7.56
CA ASP A 568 24.83 15.65 8.32
C ASP A 568 24.69 14.14 8.56
N LYS A 569 25.03 13.32 7.54
CA LYS A 569 25.10 11.86 7.69
C LYS A 569 26.18 11.45 8.68
N ILE A 570 27.39 12.02 8.57
CA ILE A 570 28.46 11.80 9.54
C ILE A 570 28.01 12.25 10.93
N ALA A 571 27.37 13.42 11.06
CA ALA A 571 26.87 13.94 12.33
C ALA A 571 25.79 13.04 12.93
N HIS A 572 24.87 12.50 12.14
CA HIS A 572 23.88 11.52 12.61
C HIS A 572 24.57 10.26 13.14
N LEU A 573 25.49 9.67 12.37
CA LEU A 573 26.25 8.51 12.81
C LEU A 573 27.11 8.81 14.06
N ASP A 574 27.61 10.02 14.20
CA ASP A 574 28.35 10.47 15.39
C ASP A 574 27.44 10.63 16.62
N VAL A 575 26.20 11.08 16.44
CA VAL A 575 25.18 11.10 17.50
C VAL A 575 24.82 9.68 17.93
N VAL A 576 24.58 8.78 16.98
CA VAL A 576 24.31 7.36 17.23
C VAL A 576 25.52 6.72 17.95
N TRP A 577 26.74 6.98 17.48
CA TRP A 577 27.97 6.50 18.11
C TRP A 577 28.15 7.04 19.53
N THR A 578 27.84 8.32 19.76
CA THR A 578 27.91 8.92 21.10
C THR A 578 26.97 8.20 22.07
N GLN A 579 25.76 7.85 21.63
CA GLN A 579 24.82 7.09 22.45
C GLN A 579 25.28 5.64 22.64
N PHE A 580 25.77 4.98 21.58
CA PHE A 580 26.28 3.62 21.65
C PHE A 580 27.51 3.50 22.57
N LYS A 581 28.39 4.51 22.58
CA LYS A 581 29.53 4.58 23.49
C LYS A 581 29.09 4.67 24.96
N LYS A 582 28.03 5.41 25.28
CA LYS A 582 27.47 5.43 26.64
C LYS A 582 26.97 4.06 27.07
N ASP A 583 26.39 3.29 26.16
CA ASP A 583 25.95 1.92 26.42
C ASP A 583 27.15 0.99 26.65
N ILE A 584 28.23 1.13 25.85
CA ILE A 584 29.50 0.41 26.07
C ILE A 584 30.08 0.77 27.44
N GLU A 585 30.15 2.06 27.78
CA GLU A 585 30.66 2.52 29.08
C GLU A 585 29.82 1.99 30.25
N TRP A 586 28.49 1.99 30.13
CA TRP A 586 27.61 1.34 31.11
C TRP A 586 27.92 -0.15 31.22
N TRP A 587 28.05 -0.84 30.10
CA TRP A 587 28.30 -2.29 30.08
C TRP A 587 29.67 -2.64 30.67
N GLU A 588 30.72 -1.88 30.36
CA GLU A 588 32.08 -2.11 30.89
C GLU A 588 32.17 -1.84 32.40
N ASN A 589 31.45 -0.84 32.90
CA ASN A 589 31.47 -0.42 34.31
C ASN A 589 30.39 -1.07 35.18
N ALA A 590 29.51 -1.90 34.59
CA ALA A 590 28.50 -2.61 35.37
C ALA A 590 29.15 -3.52 36.43
N GLU A 591 28.63 -3.48 37.65
CA GLU A 591 29.13 -4.24 38.79
C GLU A 591 28.25 -5.45 39.09
N ASP A 592 28.85 -6.57 39.48
CA ASP A 592 28.10 -7.73 39.95
C ASP A 592 27.60 -7.51 41.39
N LYS A 593 26.34 -7.07 41.51
CA LYS A 593 25.69 -6.77 42.79
C LYS A 593 24.99 -7.97 43.45
N THR A 594 25.34 -9.20 43.06
CA THR A 594 24.74 -10.42 43.63
C THR A 594 24.92 -10.51 45.15
N SER A 595 26.10 -10.17 45.68
CA SER A 595 26.35 -10.20 47.13
C SER A 595 25.54 -9.12 47.87
N PHE A 596 25.51 -7.90 47.34
CA PHE A 596 24.71 -6.80 47.86
C PHE A 596 23.22 -7.16 47.93
N ALA A 597 22.66 -7.71 46.83
CA ALA A 597 21.27 -8.13 46.78
C ALA A 597 20.96 -9.24 47.80
N LYS A 598 21.87 -10.21 47.99
CA LYS A 598 21.72 -11.26 49.01
C LYS A 598 21.64 -10.69 50.42
N GLU A 599 22.51 -9.73 50.77
CA GLU A 599 22.47 -9.05 52.07
C GLU A 599 21.18 -8.26 52.28
N GLU A 600 20.75 -7.50 51.28
CA GLU A 600 19.56 -6.66 51.38
C GLU A 600 18.26 -7.49 51.49
N LEU A 601 18.18 -8.60 50.75
CA LEU A 601 17.09 -9.57 50.88
C LEU A 601 17.06 -10.22 52.28
N LEU A 602 18.22 -10.48 52.89
CA LEU A 602 18.31 -11.03 54.24
C LEU A 602 17.81 -10.01 55.28
N LYS A 603 18.27 -8.75 55.22
CA LYS A 603 17.82 -7.67 56.10
C LYS A 603 16.30 -7.47 56.04
N ARG A 604 15.72 -7.53 54.84
CA ARG A 604 14.26 -7.41 54.65
C ARG A 604 13.49 -8.60 55.24
N LYS A 605 14.03 -9.82 55.15
CA LYS A 605 13.44 -11.00 55.80
C LYS A 605 13.48 -10.87 57.33
N GLU A 606 14.60 -10.41 57.89
CA GLU A 606 14.75 -10.17 59.33
C GLU A 606 13.79 -9.08 59.83
N LYS A 607 13.62 -7.97 59.08
CA LYS A 607 12.67 -6.90 59.41
C LYS A 607 11.20 -7.38 59.37
N LYS A 608 10.83 -8.21 58.38
CA LYS A 608 9.50 -8.84 58.31
C LYS A 608 9.26 -9.86 59.43
N GLN A 609 10.30 -10.59 59.87
CA GLN A 609 10.21 -11.51 61.00
C GLN A 609 10.11 -10.78 62.35
N ASN A 610 10.83 -9.67 62.53
CA ASN A 610 10.74 -8.83 63.72
C ASN A 610 9.37 -8.13 63.82
N ASN A 611 8.83 -7.61 62.71
CA ASN A 611 7.46 -7.05 62.69
C ASN A 611 6.38 -8.10 62.99
N LYS A 612 6.56 -9.37 62.56
CA LYS A 612 5.67 -10.48 62.94
C LYS A 612 5.82 -10.90 64.41
N ARG A 613 7.01 -10.74 65.01
CA ARG A 613 7.25 -10.97 66.45
C ARG A 613 6.66 -9.85 67.30
N ASP A 614 6.70 -8.59 66.86
CA ASP A 614 6.06 -7.48 67.58
C ASP A 614 4.52 -7.53 67.48
N GLN A 615 3.96 -8.02 66.35
CA GLN A 615 2.51 -8.29 66.22
C GLN A 615 2.02 -9.47 67.07
N THR A 616 2.90 -10.31 67.61
CA THR A 616 2.53 -11.41 68.53
C THR A 616 2.70 -11.06 70.01
N ILE A 617 3.25 -9.87 70.33
CA ILE A 617 3.45 -9.41 71.72
C ILE A 617 2.38 -8.39 72.18
N ASN A 618 1.71 -7.69 71.26
CA ASN A 618 0.56 -6.83 71.58
C ASN A 618 -0.74 -7.43 71.07
N GLY A 619 -1.34 -8.31 71.88
CA GLY A 619 -2.73 -8.72 71.71
C GLY A 619 -3.67 -7.63 72.24
N ILE A 620 -4.41 -6.98 71.35
CA ILE A 620 -5.85 -6.67 71.42
C ILE A 620 -6.25 -6.07 70.05
N ILE A 621 -7.37 -6.57 69.54
CA ILE A 621 -7.98 -6.26 68.25
C ILE A 621 -8.69 -4.91 68.31
N GLU A 622 -8.43 -4.04 67.34
CA GLU A 622 -9.45 -3.17 66.73
C GLU A 622 -9.22 -3.21 65.21
N VAL A 623 -10.29 -3.52 64.48
CA VAL A 623 -10.37 -3.44 63.02
C VAL A 623 -10.84 -2.03 62.67
N PRO A 624 -10.10 -1.25 61.88
CA PRO A 624 -10.69 -0.26 61.00
C PRO A 624 -10.74 -0.83 59.59
N ASP A 625 -11.94 -0.85 59.02
CA ASP A 625 -12.13 -0.87 57.57
C ASP A 625 -11.43 0.36 56.98
N GLU A 626 -10.38 0.16 56.20
CA GLU A 626 -9.87 1.18 55.27
C GLU A 626 -9.89 0.60 53.85
N GLU A 627 -10.96 0.97 53.14
CA GLU A 627 -10.94 1.13 51.69
C GLU A 627 -9.88 2.19 51.36
N ASP A 628 -8.75 1.80 50.81
CA ASP A 628 -7.82 2.76 50.20
C ASP A 628 -8.47 3.30 48.91
N SER A 629 -9.09 4.48 49.06
CA SER A 629 -9.51 5.33 47.97
C SER A 629 -8.28 5.75 47.16
N PHE A 630 -8.21 5.31 45.90
CA PHE A 630 -7.36 5.94 44.91
C PHE A 630 -7.77 7.41 44.78
N LEU A 631 -6.88 8.32 45.16
CA LEU A 631 -7.03 9.73 44.83
C LEU A 631 -6.89 9.87 43.32
N GLU A 632 -8.01 10.13 42.65
CA GLU A 632 -8.02 10.74 41.32
C GLU A 632 -7.30 12.09 41.42
N GLU A 633 -6.08 12.17 40.91
CA GLU A 633 -5.48 13.46 40.57
C GLU A 633 -6.19 13.99 39.31
N THR A 634 -7.23 14.80 39.54
CA THR A 634 -7.78 15.69 38.53
C THR A 634 -6.68 16.61 38.00
N VAL A 635 -6.29 16.40 36.75
CA VAL A 635 -5.47 17.33 35.97
C VAL A 635 -6.29 18.61 35.77
N ILE A 636 -5.99 19.63 36.58
CA ILE A 636 -6.49 20.99 36.35
C ILE A 636 -5.65 21.60 35.23
N VAL A 637 -6.23 21.63 34.02
CA VAL A 637 -5.73 22.43 32.90
C VAL A 637 -5.84 23.92 33.29
N PRO A 638 -4.76 24.72 33.28
CA PRO A 638 -4.91 26.15 33.48
C PRO A 638 -5.59 26.76 32.26
N ALA A 639 -6.78 27.33 32.51
CA ALA A 639 -7.52 28.13 31.56
C ALA A 639 -6.68 29.31 31.06
N THR A 640 -6.77 29.52 29.76
CA THR A 640 -6.37 30.69 28.97
C THR A 640 -6.57 32.01 29.72
N ARG A 641 -5.46 32.74 29.94
CA ARG A 641 -5.51 34.18 30.19
C ARG A 641 -5.26 34.93 28.89
N GLN A 642 -6.34 35.47 28.31
CA GLN A 642 -6.26 36.67 27.49
C GLN A 642 -5.58 37.78 28.32
N ARG A 643 -4.57 38.43 27.76
CA ARG A 643 -4.22 39.80 28.16
C ARG A 643 -3.98 40.67 26.94
N ALA A 644 -4.66 41.81 27.03
CA ALA A 644 -4.73 42.90 26.09
C ALA A 644 -3.37 43.49 25.72
N SER A 645 -3.35 44.02 24.50
CA SER A 645 -2.48 45.08 23.99
C SER A 645 -2.07 46.11 25.05
N HIS A 646 -0.77 46.40 25.16
CA HIS A 646 -0.24 47.75 25.42
C HIS A 646 1.14 47.89 24.78
N SER A 647 1.27 48.93 23.97
CA SER A 647 2.47 49.44 23.32
C SER A 647 3.49 49.99 24.32
N ARG A 648 4.79 49.75 24.09
CA ARG A 648 5.86 50.76 24.27
C ARG A 648 7.14 50.34 23.54
N ALA A 649 7.88 51.38 23.14
CA ALA A 649 8.95 51.39 22.15
C ALA A 649 10.33 51.00 22.72
N ASN A 650 11.23 50.67 21.79
CA ASN A 650 12.70 50.73 21.79
C ASN A 650 13.43 50.82 23.13
N GLU A 651 14.36 49.90 23.36
CA GLU A 651 15.78 50.27 23.47
C GLU A 651 16.70 49.06 23.24
N SER A 652 17.72 49.33 22.42
CA SER A 652 18.86 48.50 22.09
C SER A 652 19.81 48.36 23.27
N VAL A 653 20.18 47.13 23.62
CA VAL A 653 21.44 46.86 24.32
C VAL A 653 22.06 45.60 23.71
N SER A 654 23.15 45.84 22.98
CA SER A 654 24.17 44.88 22.60
C SER A 654 24.93 44.43 23.85
N GLU A 655 24.93 43.13 24.12
CA GLU A 655 25.97 42.50 24.94
C GLU A 655 26.54 41.33 24.14
N ASP A 656 27.74 41.58 23.61
CA ASP A 656 28.65 40.60 23.07
C ASP A 656 28.96 39.57 24.16
N MET A 657 28.72 38.29 23.87
CA MET A 657 29.28 37.19 24.65
C MET A 657 30.15 36.37 23.70
N GLU A 658 31.46 36.66 23.77
CA GLU A 658 32.53 35.92 23.10
C GLU A 658 32.40 34.43 23.40
N LEU A 659 32.27 33.63 22.35
CA LEU A 659 32.43 32.19 22.40
C LEU A 659 33.93 31.88 22.51
N GLU A 660 34.35 31.43 23.68
CA GLU A 660 35.66 30.78 23.83
C GLU A 660 35.65 29.47 23.02
N GLU A 661 36.49 29.42 21.99
CA GLU A 661 36.84 28.23 21.24
C GLU A 661 37.55 27.22 22.16
N GLU A 662 36.82 26.27 22.74
CA GLU A 662 37.42 25.06 23.30
C GLU A 662 37.52 23.94 22.24
N ALA A 663 38.74 23.80 21.74
CA ALA A 663 39.42 22.55 21.35
C ALA A 663 38.55 21.43 20.71
N PHE A 664 38.59 21.44 19.39
CA PHE A 664 38.41 20.30 18.50
C PHE A 664 39.18 19.06 19.04
N PHE A 665 38.49 18.10 19.65
CA PHE A 665 39.10 16.84 20.07
C PHE A 665 39.43 15.99 18.83
N MET A 666 40.71 15.77 18.58
CA MET A 666 41.22 14.83 17.59
C MET A 666 40.64 13.43 17.84
N ALA A 667 40.12 12.82 16.78
CA ALA A 667 39.71 11.42 16.76
C ALA A 667 40.85 10.52 17.27
N PRO A 668 40.60 9.56 18.18
CA PRO A 668 41.61 8.57 18.51
C PRO A 668 41.92 7.72 17.27
N SER A 669 43.19 7.45 17.05
CA SER A 669 43.70 6.66 15.93
C SER A 669 43.10 5.25 15.92
N ALA A 670 42.91 4.72 14.72
CA ALA A 670 42.30 3.43 14.40
C ALA A 670 43.06 2.17 14.91
N GLU A 671 43.92 2.30 15.91
CA GLU A 671 44.76 1.21 16.45
C GLU A 671 44.17 0.48 17.67
N SER A 672 43.02 0.92 18.20
CA SER A 672 42.33 0.21 19.31
C SER A 672 41.28 -0.82 18.87
N ALA A 673 41.04 -0.98 17.57
CA ALA A 673 40.01 -1.89 17.05
C ALA A 673 40.55 -3.29 16.66
N ASN A 674 41.30 -3.94 17.57
CA ASN A 674 41.46 -5.40 17.55
C ASN A 674 40.52 -6.00 18.59
N VAL A 675 39.21 -5.92 18.32
CA VAL A 675 38.19 -6.52 19.19
C VAL A 675 38.12 -8.00 18.87
N ASN A 676 38.73 -8.81 19.74
CA ASN A 676 38.44 -10.22 19.83
C ASN A 676 36.96 -10.36 20.26
N LEU A 677 36.06 -10.50 19.28
CA LEU A 677 34.61 -10.65 19.48
C LEU A 677 34.23 -11.91 20.30
N LYS A 678 35.22 -12.73 20.65
CA LYS A 678 35.08 -13.86 21.56
C LYS A 678 35.73 -13.55 22.90
N GLU A 679 34.90 -13.56 23.94
CA GLU A 679 35.23 -13.73 25.36
C GLU A 679 35.66 -12.48 26.17
N LYS A 680 34.66 -11.82 26.77
CA LYS A 680 34.76 -11.13 28.07
C LYS A 680 33.46 -11.27 28.90
N VAL A 681 32.87 -12.46 28.92
CA VAL A 681 31.85 -12.80 29.93
C VAL A 681 32.36 -13.99 30.70
N ALA A 682 32.54 -13.83 32.01
CA ALA A 682 32.72 -14.98 32.89
C ALA A 682 31.51 -15.89 32.70
N LYS A 683 31.70 -17.15 32.31
CA LYS A 683 30.62 -18.14 32.24
C LYS A 683 30.00 -18.28 33.63
N ARG A 684 28.94 -17.52 33.92
CA ARG A 684 28.06 -17.78 35.06
C ARG A 684 27.11 -18.87 34.60
N ASN A 685 27.15 -20.02 35.24
CA ASN A 685 26.12 -21.02 35.03
C ASN A 685 24.83 -20.43 35.60
N THR A 686 23.84 -20.17 34.76
CA THR A 686 22.56 -19.59 35.18
C THR A 686 21.45 -20.58 34.84
N LYS A 687 20.38 -20.56 35.62
CA LYS A 687 19.14 -21.27 35.34
C LYS A 687 18.00 -20.28 35.45
N SER A 688 17.27 -20.12 34.36
CA SER A 688 16.06 -19.31 34.30
C SER A 688 14.83 -20.20 34.12
N VAL A 689 13.72 -19.81 34.74
CA VAL A 689 12.39 -20.36 34.45
C VAL A 689 11.48 -19.19 34.17
N MET A 690 10.91 -19.15 32.97
CA MET A 690 9.98 -18.10 32.57
C MET A 690 8.54 -18.58 32.77
N LYS A 691 7.72 -17.76 33.44
CA LYS A 691 6.26 -17.89 33.49
C LYS A 691 5.65 -16.73 32.73
N LEU A 692 5.14 -17.00 31.53
CA LEU A 692 4.55 -16.00 30.65
C LEU A 692 3.03 -16.06 30.73
N ASN A 693 2.40 -14.90 30.77
CA ASN A 693 0.96 -14.80 30.61
C ASN A 693 0.64 -14.87 29.12
N THR A 694 0.34 -16.06 28.61
CA THR A 694 -0.07 -16.20 27.22
C THR A 694 -1.48 -15.69 27.05
N TYR A 695 -1.70 -14.88 26.01
CA TYR A 695 -3.05 -14.52 25.60
C TYR A 695 -3.89 -15.77 25.29
N ASP A 696 -5.04 -15.87 25.95
CA ASP A 696 -6.16 -16.72 25.56
C ASP A 696 -7.42 -15.87 25.47
N SER A 697 -7.96 -15.76 24.26
CA SER A 697 -9.15 -14.97 24.01
C SER A 697 -10.37 -15.60 24.69
N ASN A 698 -11.07 -14.79 25.48
CA ASN A 698 -12.37 -15.14 26.05
C ASN A 698 -13.53 -14.75 25.11
N ALA A 699 -13.25 -14.51 23.83
CA ALA A 699 -14.29 -14.18 22.87
C ALA A 699 -15.32 -15.30 22.77
N ALA A 700 -16.61 -14.92 22.76
CA ALA A 700 -17.73 -15.87 22.74
C ALA A 700 -17.64 -16.85 21.54
N TYR A 701 -17.27 -16.35 20.36
CA TYR A 701 -17.10 -17.19 19.17
C TYR A 701 -16.01 -18.27 19.34
N LEU A 702 -14.96 -17.99 20.10
CA LEU A 702 -13.86 -18.93 20.30
C LEU A 702 -14.27 -20.03 21.29
N MET A 703 -15.01 -19.67 22.33
CA MET A 703 -15.60 -20.65 23.27
C MET A 703 -16.52 -21.63 22.54
N GLU A 704 -17.34 -21.14 21.62
CA GLU A 704 -18.23 -21.97 20.80
C GLU A 704 -17.46 -22.96 19.89
N ILE A 705 -16.30 -22.55 19.35
CA ILE A 705 -15.44 -23.44 18.54
C ILE A 705 -14.72 -24.45 19.44
N LYS A 706 -14.22 -24.02 20.60
CA LYS A 706 -13.55 -24.89 21.60
C LYS A 706 -14.48 -25.98 22.15
N ALA A 707 -15.79 -25.71 22.22
CA ALA A 707 -16.80 -26.66 22.70
C ALA A 707 -17.02 -27.86 21.75
N GLU A 708 -16.75 -27.69 20.45
CA GLU A 708 -16.94 -28.70 19.42
C GLU A 708 -15.64 -29.46 19.10
N LYS A 709 -15.75 -30.66 18.51
CA LYS A 709 -14.58 -31.47 18.09
C LYS A 709 -14.73 -32.01 16.67
N GLY A 710 -13.59 -32.38 16.07
CA GLY A 710 -13.54 -33.01 14.75
C GLY A 710 -14.22 -32.17 13.65
N ARG A 711 -15.11 -32.78 12.87
CA ARG A 711 -15.83 -32.12 11.78
C ARG A 711 -16.80 -31.04 12.27
N ASN A 712 -17.43 -31.22 13.44
CA ASN A 712 -18.37 -30.25 13.98
C ASN A 712 -17.68 -28.94 14.35
N GLN A 713 -16.44 -29.01 14.82
CA GLN A 713 -15.62 -27.83 15.10
C GLN A 713 -15.39 -26.99 13.83
N LEU A 714 -15.11 -27.63 12.71
CA LEU A 714 -14.92 -26.95 11.42
C LEU A 714 -16.25 -26.36 10.89
N LEU A 715 -17.35 -27.10 11.00
CA LEU A 715 -18.68 -26.59 10.63
C LEU A 715 -19.08 -25.39 11.49
N LYS A 716 -18.75 -25.40 12.77
CA LYS A 716 -18.99 -24.30 13.69
C LYS A 716 -18.18 -23.07 13.30
N TYR A 717 -16.90 -23.24 12.98
CA TYR A 717 -16.07 -22.18 12.43
C TYR A 717 -16.69 -21.56 11.17
N TYR A 718 -17.09 -22.37 10.17
CA TYR A 718 -17.71 -21.84 8.95
C TYR A 718 -19.04 -21.14 9.19
N SER A 719 -19.81 -21.59 10.19
CA SER A 719 -21.03 -20.89 10.62
C SER A 719 -20.71 -19.52 11.20
N LEU A 720 -19.75 -19.42 12.13
CA LEU A 720 -19.38 -18.18 12.79
C LEU A 720 -18.67 -17.21 11.82
N ARG A 721 -17.90 -17.73 10.88
CA ARG A 721 -17.24 -16.92 9.83
C ARG A 721 -18.25 -16.05 9.06
N LYS A 722 -19.47 -16.53 8.83
CA LYS A 722 -20.52 -15.74 8.15
C LYS A 722 -20.93 -14.49 8.93
N GLN A 723 -20.76 -14.50 10.25
CA GLN A 723 -21.09 -13.39 11.14
C GLN A 723 -19.88 -12.47 11.38
N TYR A 724 -18.67 -13.02 11.43
CA TYR A 724 -17.43 -12.30 11.79
C TYR A 724 -16.47 -12.08 10.60
N ALA A 725 -16.99 -12.10 9.36
CA ALA A 725 -16.18 -12.07 8.13
C ALA A 725 -15.31 -10.82 7.97
N GLU A 726 -15.70 -9.70 8.57
CA GLU A 726 -14.99 -8.42 8.51
C GLU A 726 -14.25 -8.10 9.82
N THR A 727 -14.14 -9.07 10.75
CA THR A 727 -13.54 -8.87 12.07
C THR A 727 -12.13 -9.47 12.11
N PRO A 728 -11.04 -8.67 12.02
CA PRO A 728 -9.68 -9.21 12.00
C PRO A 728 -9.33 -10.06 13.21
N SER A 729 -9.78 -9.67 14.41
CA SER A 729 -9.56 -10.39 15.66
C SER A 729 -10.14 -11.82 15.64
N PHE A 730 -11.27 -12.04 14.96
CA PHE A 730 -11.85 -13.38 14.79
C PHE A 730 -10.91 -14.34 14.08
N PHE A 731 -10.33 -13.92 12.94
CA PHE A 731 -9.39 -14.76 12.21
C PHE A 731 -8.08 -14.94 12.97
N TYR A 732 -7.60 -13.91 13.66
CA TYR A 732 -6.42 -13.99 14.50
C TYR A 732 -6.58 -15.03 15.62
N ASP A 733 -7.66 -14.97 16.37
CA ASP A 733 -7.94 -15.83 17.53
C ASP A 733 -8.16 -17.28 17.12
N VAL A 734 -9.00 -17.50 16.10
CA VAL A 734 -9.33 -18.83 15.62
C VAL A 734 -8.11 -19.50 14.97
N ALA A 735 -7.34 -18.76 14.18
CA ALA A 735 -6.11 -19.31 13.60
C ALA A 735 -5.09 -19.69 14.68
N SER A 736 -4.90 -18.82 15.68
CA SER A 736 -3.99 -19.09 16.80
C SER A 736 -4.41 -20.33 17.59
N TYR A 737 -5.72 -20.50 17.82
CA TYR A 737 -6.26 -21.70 18.45
C TYR A 737 -6.01 -22.96 17.61
N PHE A 738 -6.34 -22.95 16.31
CA PHE A 738 -6.10 -24.11 15.44
C PHE A 738 -4.62 -24.45 15.32
N TYR A 739 -3.72 -23.45 15.35
CA TYR A 739 -2.29 -23.69 15.35
C TYR A 739 -1.84 -24.39 16.63
N LYS A 740 -2.31 -23.95 17.81
CA LYS A 740 -2.05 -24.60 19.11
C LYS A 740 -2.55 -26.05 19.17
N GLU A 741 -3.67 -26.34 18.52
CA GLU A 741 -4.22 -27.70 18.36
C GLU A 741 -3.45 -28.58 17.34
N GLY A 742 -2.39 -28.06 16.72
CA GLY A 742 -1.60 -28.78 15.70
C GLY A 742 -2.23 -28.81 14.30
N LYS A 743 -3.29 -28.05 14.05
CA LYS A 743 -3.98 -27.97 12.75
C LYS A 743 -3.41 -26.86 11.87
N SER A 744 -2.10 -26.90 11.61
CA SER A 744 -1.35 -25.80 10.97
C SER A 744 -1.89 -25.40 9.59
N ASP A 745 -2.31 -26.36 8.76
CA ASP A 745 -2.92 -26.07 7.44
C ASP A 745 -4.20 -25.24 7.56
N LEU A 746 -5.06 -25.59 8.53
CA LEU A 746 -6.31 -24.87 8.77
C LEU A 746 -6.02 -23.50 9.37
N ALA A 747 -5.10 -23.41 10.32
CA ALA A 747 -4.65 -22.14 10.90
C ALA A 747 -4.14 -21.17 9.82
N LEU A 748 -3.35 -21.68 8.87
CA LEU A 748 -2.84 -20.89 7.75
C LEU A 748 -3.98 -20.41 6.83
N GLN A 749 -4.94 -21.28 6.53
CA GLN A 749 -6.14 -20.89 5.77
C GLN A 749 -6.93 -19.80 6.50
N VAL A 750 -7.20 -19.97 7.80
CA VAL A 750 -7.95 -18.99 8.60
C VAL A 750 -7.22 -17.65 8.65
N ILE A 751 -5.94 -17.61 9.02
CA ILE A 751 -5.19 -16.35 9.15
C ILE A 751 -5.04 -15.62 7.81
N SER A 752 -5.01 -16.36 6.69
CA SER A 752 -4.87 -15.76 5.37
C SER A 752 -6.05 -14.85 5.01
N ASN A 753 -7.24 -15.02 5.60
CA ASN A 753 -8.36 -14.09 5.40
C ASN A 753 -8.01 -12.65 5.80
N LEU A 754 -7.06 -12.42 6.71
CA LEU A 754 -6.60 -11.07 7.04
C LEU A 754 -6.06 -10.33 5.81
N ALA A 755 -5.49 -11.04 4.84
CA ALA A 755 -5.01 -10.43 3.61
C ALA A 755 -6.16 -9.84 2.76
N GLU A 756 -7.41 -10.26 2.97
CA GLU A 756 -8.59 -9.91 2.16
C GLU A 756 -9.46 -8.77 2.74
N ILE A 757 -9.37 -8.47 4.05
CA ILE A 757 -10.27 -7.52 4.74
C ILE A 757 -10.01 -6.07 4.32
N ASP A 758 -8.74 -5.66 4.24
CA ASP A 758 -8.32 -4.36 3.73
C ASP A 758 -6.90 -4.47 3.15
N LEU A 759 -6.81 -4.48 1.82
CA LEU A 759 -5.61 -4.91 1.06
C LEU A 759 -4.36 -4.05 1.32
N GLU A 760 -4.53 -2.80 1.75
CA GLU A 760 -3.44 -1.83 1.96
C GLU A 760 -3.33 -1.36 3.42
N ASN A 761 -4.08 -1.97 4.33
CA ASN A 761 -4.02 -1.62 5.73
C ASN A 761 -2.73 -2.12 6.38
N HIS A 762 -1.87 -1.19 6.74
CA HIS A 762 -0.55 -1.49 7.28
C HIS A 762 -0.59 -2.21 8.63
N GLU A 763 -1.60 -1.94 9.47
CA GLU A 763 -1.77 -2.63 10.76
C GLU A 763 -2.15 -4.10 10.53
N ILE A 764 -3.10 -4.36 9.62
CA ILE A 764 -3.50 -5.73 9.26
C ILE A 764 -2.32 -6.52 8.67
N LEU A 765 -1.59 -5.92 7.73
CA LEU A 765 -0.44 -6.57 7.10
C LEU A 765 0.67 -6.86 8.10
N ARG A 766 0.95 -5.95 9.04
CA ARG A 766 1.94 -6.19 10.11
C ARG A 766 1.54 -7.37 10.97
N THR A 767 0.28 -7.40 11.43
CA THR A 767 -0.22 -8.50 12.27
C THR A 767 -0.20 -9.84 11.53
N LEU A 768 -0.60 -9.84 10.25
CA LEU A 768 -0.51 -11.02 9.40
C LEU A 768 0.95 -11.51 9.25
N GLY A 769 1.88 -10.60 8.94
CA GLY A 769 3.30 -10.93 8.79
C GLY A 769 3.90 -11.56 10.04
N ARG A 770 3.61 -10.99 11.22
CA ARG A 770 4.04 -11.50 12.53
C ARG A 770 3.44 -12.88 12.82
N LYS A 771 2.15 -13.09 12.54
CA LYS A 771 1.51 -14.41 12.73
C LYS A 771 2.06 -15.47 11.78
N LEU A 772 2.35 -15.11 10.54
CA LEU A 772 3.00 -16.02 9.60
C LEU A 772 4.40 -16.42 10.06
N GLN A 773 5.16 -15.50 10.66
CA GLN A 773 6.44 -15.82 11.30
C GLN A 773 6.26 -16.81 12.46
N GLU A 774 5.30 -16.56 13.36
CA GLU A 774 4.95 -17.47 14.47
C GLU A 774 4.58 -18.86 13.94
N PHE A 775 3.81 -18.92 12.84
CA PHE A 775 3.42 -20.16 12.18
C PHE A 775 4.53 -20.80 11.33
N LYS A 776 5.75 -20.22 11.34
CA LYS A 776 6.93 -20.65 10.58
C LYS A 776 6.73 -20.62 9.05
N GLN A 777 5.81 -19.80 8.57
CA GLN A 777 5.57 -19.55 7.15
C GLN A 777 6.46 -18.40 6.66
N TYR A 778 7.78 -18.57 6.78
CA TYR A 778 8.77 -17.50 6.58
C TYR A 778 8.70 -16.84 5.20
N ASN A 779 8.58 -17.63 4.12
CA ASN A 779 8.50 -17.08 2.76
C ASN A 779 7.30 -16.15 2.57
N THR A 780 6.14 -16.52 3.09
CA THR A 780 4.93 -15.69 3.03
C THR A 780 5.05 -14.48 3.96
N SER A 781 5.65 -14.65 5.15
CA SER A 781 5.92 -13.54 6.06
C SER A 781 6.85 -12.50 5.43
N ILE A 782 7.95 -12.91 4.79
CA ILE A 782 8.85 -12.04 4.01
C ILE A 782 8.08 -11.29 2.93
N PHE A 783 7.20 -11.99 2.19
CA PHE A 783 6.38 -11.35 1.17
C PHE A 783 5.50 -10.23 1.75
N ILE A 784 4.84 -10.49 2.88
CA ILE A 784 3.99 -9.50 3.56
C ILE A 784 4.81 -8.32 4.09
N PHE A 785 5.96 -8.55 4.73
CA PHE A 785 6.80 -7.45 5.23
C PHE A 785 7.46 -6.65 4.10
N LYS A 786 7.86 -7.28 3.00
CA LYS A 786 8.31 -6.55 1.80
C LYS A 786 7.20 -5.68 1.23
N LYS A 787 5.97 -6.18 1.17
CA LYS A 787 4.79 -5.37 0.80
C LYS A 787 4.57 -4.21 1.77
N LEU A 788 4.77 -4.41 3.07
CA LEU A 788 4.62 -3.38 4.08
C LEU A 788 5.71 -2.29 3.97
N ILE A 789 6.97 -2.68 3.74
CA ILE A 789 8.09 -1.77 3.44
C ILE A 789 7.84 -1.00 2.15
N ASP A 790 7.30 -1.67 1.12
CA ASP A 790 6.88 -1.02 -0.12
C ASP A 790 5.77 0.02 0.10
N LEU A 791 4.94 -0.11 1.14
CA LEU A 791 3.87 0.85 1.46
C LEU A 791 4.34 1.96 2.40
N ARG A 792 5.22 1.62 3.35
CA ARG A 792 5.69 2.51 4.43
C ARG A 792 7.19 2.28 4.68
N PRO A 793 8.06 2.74 3.74
CA PRO A 793 9.51 2.54 3.82
C PRO A 793 10.18 3.40 4.91
N PHE A 794 9.45 4.36 5.47
CA PHE A 794 9.91 5.28 6.51
C PHE A 794 9.62 4.78 7.94
N GLU A 795 9.12 3.55 8.10
CA GLU A 795 8.85 2.93 9.40
C GLU A 795 9.90 1.85 9.70
N PRO A 796 10.89 2.13 10.57
CA PRO A 796 11.98 1.21 10.91
C PRO A 796 11.51 -0.17 11.41
N GLN A 797 10.35 -0.23 12.06
CA GLN A 797 9.77 -1.45 12.60
C GLN A 797 9.50 -2.49 11.50
N ASN A 798 9.17 -2.06 10.29
CA ASN A 798 8.92 -2.97 9.16
C ASN A 798 10.22 -3.69 8.73
N PHE A 799 11.37 -3.02 8.82
CA PHE A 799 12.68 -3.60 8.55
C PHE A 799 13.15 -4.50 9.69
N ARG A 800 12.92 -4.09 10.95
CA ARG A 800 13.21 -4.92 12.13
C ARG A 800 12.41 -6.23 12.11
N ASP A 801 11.12 -6.15 11.80
CA ASP A 801 10.27 -7.36 11.68
C ASP A 801 10.76 -8.26 10.53
N LEU A 802 11.13 -7.69 9.37
CA LEU A 802 11.73 -8.47 8.29
C LEU A 802 13.07 -9.12 8.69
N ALA A 803 13.90 -8.41 9.44
CA ALA A 803 15.17 -8.93 9.95
C ALA A 803 14.96 -10.14 10.87
N PHE A 804 13.95 -10.09 11.76
CA PHE A 804 13.60 -11.25 12.58
C PHE A 804 13.17 -12.46 11.76
N VAL A 805 12.41 -12.25 10.69
CA VAL A 805 11.99 -13.35 9.81
C VAL A 805 13.20 -13.97 9.10
N TYR A 806 14.14 -13.14 8.62
CA TYR A 806 15.38 -13.65 8.02
C TYR A 806 16.25 -14.39 9.04
N ALA A 807 16.42 -13.85 10.26
CA ALA A 807 17.18 -14.49 11.32
C ALA A 807 16.59 -15.85 11.72
N ASP A 808 15.26 -15.94 11.86
CA ASP A 808 14.55 -17.20 12.17
C ASP A 808 14.66 -18.24 11.05
N MET A 809 14.79 -17.78 9.80
CA MET A 809 15.02 -18.63 8.62
C MET A 809 16.50 -19.05 8.46
N GLY A 810 17.42 -18.44 9.22
CA GLY A 810 18.87 -18.68 9.14
C GLY A 810 19.61 -17.80 8.13
N ASN A 811 18.94 -16.81 7.55
CA ASN A 811 19.49 -15.84 6.58
C ASN A 811 20.07 -14.64 7.34
N TYR A 812 21.19 -14.84 8.03
CA TYR A 812 21.71 -13.85 8.97
C TYR A 812 22.29 -12.59 8.30
N GLN A 813 22.85 -12.72 7.10
CA GLN A 813 23.36 -11.56 6.35
C GLN A 813 22.21 -10.60 6.03
N GLU A 814 21.11 -11.10 5.47
CA GLU A 814 19.96 -10.27 5.11
C GLU A 814 19.31 -9.62 6.34
N ALA A 815 19.37 -10.26 7.51
CA ALA A 815 18.92 -9.67 8.76
C ALA A 815 19.82 -8.48 9.19
N VAL A 816 21.14 -8.65 9.14
CA VAL A 816 22.12 -7.58 9.43
C VAL A 816 21.98 -6.42 8.45
N ASP A 817 21.82 -6.72 7.15
CA ASP A 817 21.60 -5.70 6.13
C ASP A 817 20.32 -4.88 6.39
N CYS A 818 19.24 -5.52 6.86
CA CYS A 818 18.01 -4.82 7.26
C CYS A 818 18.27 -3.87 8.44
N TYR A 819 18.96 -4.31 9.50
CA TYR A 819 19.29 -3.46 10.64
C TYR A 819 20.19 -2.28 10.24
N TYR A 820 21.25 -2.56 9.49
CA TYR A 820 22.20 -1.53 9.08
C TYR A 820 21.61 -0.56 8.06
N SER A 821 20.62 -0.98 7.25
CA SER A 821 19.89 -0.05 6.37
C SER A 821 19.14 1.03 7.13
N ILE A 822 18.75 0.77 8.38
CA ILE A 822 18.17 1.77 9.28
C ILE A 822 19.28 2.62 9.91
N ILE A 823 20.23 1.99 10.59
CA ILE A 823 21.30 2.71 11.33
C ILE A 823 22.15 3.59 10.41
N GLY A 824 22.47 3.10 9.21
CA GLY A 824 23.26 3.81 8.19
C GLY A 824 22.43 4.61 7.18
N GLY A 825 21.11 4.62 7.34
CA GLY A 825 20.16 5.22 6.41
C GLY A 825 20.06 6.74 6.52
N ASP A 826 19.56 7.36 5.45
CA ASP A 826 19.24 8.79 5.40
C ASP A 826 17.74 8.97 5.71
N PHE A 827 17.41 9.05 7.00
CA PHE A 827 16.06 9.33 7.46
C PHE A 827 15.87 10.83 7.67
N SER A 828 14.67 11.34 7.37
CA SER A 828 14.34 12.73 7.67
C SER A 828 14.37 12.99 9.19
N ASP A 829 14.65 14.22 9.59
CA ASP A 829 14.68 14.62 11.01
C ASP A 829 13.39 14.28 11.77
N ASP A 830 12.24 14.26 11.09
CA ASP A 830 10.97 13.83 11.67
C ASP A 830 10.96 12.33 12.00
N VAL A 831 11.44 11.48 11.08
CA VAL A 831 11.53 10.04 11.29
C VAL A 831 12.51 9.74 12.41
N SER A 832 13.68 10.40 12.41
CA SER A 832 14.66 10.29 13.48
C SER A 832 14.10 10.79 14.82
N ARG A 833 13.29 11.84 14.87
CA ARG A 833 12.65 12.28 16.13
C ARG A 833 11.61 11.29 16.64
N ARG A 834 10.83 10.68 15.74
CA ARG A 834 9.75 9.74 16.08
C ARG A 834 10.25 8.36 16.49
N PHE A 835 11.39 7.94 15.94
CA PHE A 835 11.88 6.57 16.12
C PHE A 835 13.32 6.52 16.66
N GLY A 836 13.95 7.65 16.98
CA GLY A 836 15.41 7.81 17.17
C GLY A 836 16.07 7.07 18.33
N ASN A 837 15.33 6.25 19.08
CA ASN A 837 15.92 5.30 20.02
C ASN A 837 15.98 3.88 19.46
N ILE A 838 15.34 3.61 18.31
CA ILE A 838 15.34 2.29 17.71
C ILE A 838 16.76 1.90 17.30
N ASP A 839 17.62 2.84 16.91
CA ASP A 839 19.00 2.59 16.46
C ASP A 839 19.80 1.80 17.51
N MET A 840 19.67 2.15 18.80
CA MET A 840 20.37 1.41 19.87
C MET A 840 19.88 -0.03 19.97
N ILE A 841 18.56 -0.24 19.88
CA ILE A 841 17.95 -1.57 19.94
C ILE A 841 18.39 -2.39 18.72
N LEU A 842 18.43 -1.79 17.52
CA LEU A 842 18.92 -2.44 16.31
C LEU A 842 20.41 -2.75 16.38
N LEU A 843 21.23 -1.86 16.96
CA LEU A 843 22.65 -2.12 17.19
C LEU A 843 22.87 -3.31 18.13
N HIS A 844 22.09 -3.42 19.20
CA HIS A 844 22.15 -4.58 20.10
C HIS A 844 21.77 -5.88 19.38
N GLU A 845 20.70 -5.86 18.58
CA GLU A 845 20.21 -7.02 17.81
C GLU A 845 21.19 -7.43 16.69
N MET A 846 21.74 -6.46 15.99
CA MET A 846 22.73 -6.66 14.93
C MET A 846 24.03 -7.26 15.48
N ASN A 847 24.56 -6.70 16.57
CA ASN A 847 25.81 -7.18 17.16
C ASN A 847 25.68 -8.57 17.80
N ASP A 848 24.53 -8.89 18.37
CA ASP A 848 24.24 -10.25 18.85
C ASP A 848 24.28 -11.27 17.68
N LEU A 849 23.59 -10.98 16.58
CA LEU A 849 23.65 -11.84 15.39
C LEU A 849 25.06 -11.99 14.84
N ILE A 850 25.82 -10.88 14.72
CA ILE A 850 27.22 -10.90 14.27
C ILE A 850 28.08 -11.75 15.19
N ALA A 851 27.93 -11.61 16.51
CA ALA A 851 28.74 -12.36 17.48
C ALA A 851 28.45 -13.86 17.45
N ARG A 852 27.18 -14.26 17.31
CA ARG A 852 26.76 -15.68 17.30
C ARG A 852 26.94 -16.36 15.94
N HIS A 853 27.01 -15.60 14.84
CA HIS A 853 27.04 -16.12 13.48
C HIS A 853 28.11 -15.47 12.61
N SER A 854 29.26 -15.10 13.21
CA SER A 854 30.36 -14.40 12.53
C SER A 854 30.91 -15.13 11.29
N ASP A 855 30.74 -16.45 11.22
CA ASP A 855 31.14 -17.29 10.08
C ASP A 855 30.22 -17.14 8.85
N LYS A 856 29.04 -16.55 9.02
CA LYS A 856 27.99 -16.41 7.99
C LYS A 856 27.68 -14.97 7.62
N ILE A 857 28.33 -14.00 8.25
CA ILE A 857 28.06 -12.58 8.08
C ILE A 857 29.34 -11.88 7.62
N ASP A 858 29.25 -11.19 6.50
CA ASP A 858 30.26 -10.24 6.02
C ASP A 858 30.01 -8.86 6.65
N ILE A 859 30.94 -8.43 7.49
CA ILE A 859 30.91 -7.14 8.18
C ILE A 859 31.74 -6.06 7.47
N SER A 860 32.31 -6.35 6.29
CA SER A 860 33.23 -5.45 5.59
C SER A 860 32.61 -4.11 5.17
N ALA A 861 31.30 -4.10 4.91
CA ALA A 861 30.53 -2.91 4.56
C ALA A 861 30.02 -2.10 5.77
N LEU A 862 30.22 -2.59 7.00
CA LEU A 862 29.72 -1.96 8.22
C LEU A 862 30.75 -0.98 8.80
N ASP A 863 30.27 0.13 9.37
CA ASP A 863 31.11 1.01 10.18
C ASP A 863 31.57 0.27 11.44
N LYS A 864 32.88 0.05 11.53
CA LYS A 864 33.53 -0.73 12.60
C LYS A 864 33.29 -0.15 13.99
N ARG A 865 32.97 1.14 14.11
CA ARG A 865 32.60 1.77 15.39
C ARG A 865 31.39 1.07 16.01
N PHE A 866 30.45 0.62 15.19
CA PHE A 866 29.22 -0.03 15.65
C PHE A 866 29.35 -1.52 15.92
N ILE A 867 30.56 -2.10 15.82
CA ILE A 867 30.78 -3.54 15.98
C ILE A 867 31.30 -3.82 17.39
N PHE A 868 30.37 -4.01 18.33
CA PHE A 868 30.65 -4.33 19.72
C PHE A 868 29.50 -5.14 20.34
N ASN A 869 29.77 -6.38 20.77
CA ASN A 869 28.78 -7.23 21.42
C ASN A 869 28.67 -6.90 22.92
N MET A 870 27.46 -6.63 23.40
CA MET A 870 27.15 -6.33 24.81
C MET A 870 26.25 -7.43 25.43
N PRO A 871 26.81 -8.60 25.75
CA PRO A 871 26.05 -9.67 26.36
C PRO A 871 25.56 -9.31 27.76
N VAL A 872 24.33 -9.67 28.08
CA VAL A 872 23.66 -9.38 29.37
C VAL A 872 22.86 -10.57 29.87
N ASP A 873 22.76 -10.74 31.19
CA ASP A 873 22.01 -11.85 31.79
C ASP A 873 20.50 -11.75 31.49
N ILE A 874 19.93 -10.54 31.51
CA ILE A 874 18.51 -10.29 31.21
C ILE A 874 18.38 -9.13 30.21
N ARG A 875 17.61 -9.34 29.14
CA ARG A 875 17.14 -8.28 28.22
C ARG A 875 15.65 -8.47 27.95
N ILE A 876 14.88 -7.40 28.03
CA ILE A 876 13.44 -7.39 27.74
C ILE A 876 13.18 -6.29 26.73
N VAL A 877 12.48 -6.59 25.64
CA VAL A 877 12.10 -5.60 24.61
C VAL A 877 10.61 -5.71 24.36
N ILE A 878 9.88 -4.60 24.36
CA ILE A 878 8.47 -4.57 23.96
C ILE A 878 8.27 -3.72 22.72
N ASP A 879 7.36 -4.14 21.85
CA ASP A 879 6.81 -3.32 20.76
C ASP A 879 5.31 -3.56 20.59
N TRP A 880 4.64 -2.70 19.84
CA TRP A 880 3.19 -2.79 19.61
C TRP A 880 2.79 -2.60 18.16
N ASP A 881 1.54 -2.92 17.82
CA ASP A 881 1.02 -2.97 16.45
C ASP A 881 0.33 -1.68 15.97
N MET A 882 0.12 -0.70 16.86
CA MET A 882 -0.65 0.52 16.59
C MET A 882 0.14 1.83 16.69
N LEU A 883 -0.11 2.78 15.78
CA LEU A 883 0.54 4.10 15.78
C LEU A 883 0.04 5.00 16.89
N ASP A 884 0.88 5.97 17.28
CA ASP A 884 0.52 7.09 18.15
C ASP A 884 -0.13 6.62 19.47
N THR A 885 0.38 5.49 19.99
CA THR A 885 -0.04 4.84 21.22
C THR A 885 1.07 4.97 22.25
N ASP A 886 0.70 5.24 23.50
CA ASP A 886 1.61 5.48 24.62
C ASP A 886 1.61 4.25 25.56
N ILE A 887 2.71 3.49 25.51
CA ILE A 887 2.89 2.19 26.17
C ILE A 887 4.29 2.12 26.77
N ASP A 888 4.34 2.00 28.10
CA ASP A 888 5.59 1.88 28.85
C ASP A 888 5.91 0.44 29.25
N LEU A 889 7.19 0.11 29.27
CA LEU A 889 7.74 -1.10 29.89
C LEU A 889 8.05 -0.87 31.37
N TRP A 890 7.49 -1.70 32.23
CA TRP A 890 7.76 -1.69 33.66
C TRP A 890 8.40 -3.02 34.08
N VAL A 891 9.54 -2.95 34.76
CA VAL A 891 10.24 -4.13 35.29
C VAL A 891 10.47 -3.94 36.78
N THR A 892 9.91 -4.82 37.61
CA THR A 892 10.16 -4.83 39.06
C THR A 892 11.13 -5.95 39.41
N ASP A 893 12.22 -5.61 40.08
CA ASP A 893 13.31 -6.52 40.39
C ASP A 893 13.09 -7.36 41.69
N PRO A 894 14.00 -8.30 42.02
CA PRO A 894 13.92 -9.07 43.25
C PRO A 894 13.94 -8.23 44.55
N LEU A 895 14.54 -7.04 44.52
CA LEU A 895 14.52 -6.07 45.61
C LEU A 895 13.25 -5.21 45.62
N GLN A 896 12.22 -5.57 44.86
CA GLN A 896 10.95 -4.84 44.78
C GLN A 896 11.12 -3.40 44.29
N GLU A 897 12.22 -3.11 43.60
CA GLU A 897 12.48 -1.83 42.98
C GLU A 897 11.93 -1.85 41.55
N LYS A 898 11.15 -0.83 41.19
CA LYS A 898 10.51 -0.74 39.87
C LYS A 898 11.33 0.16 38.94
N CYS A 899 11.67 -0.35 37.77
CA CYS A 899 12.31 0.37 36.68
C CYS A 899 11.27 0.73 35.60
N TYR A 900 11.19 2.02 35.23
CA TYR A 900 10.24 2.60 34.27
C TYR A 900 10.71 4.00 33.83
N TYR A 901 9.97 4.71 32.97
CA TYR A 901 10.42 5.97 32.36
C TYR A 901 10.87 7.08 33.34
N GLN A 902 10.27 7.19 34.54
CA GLN A 902 10.71 8.15 35.56
C GLN A 902 11.86 7.62 36.44
N HIS A 903 12.01 6.29 36.53
CA HIS A 903 13.02 5.62 37.34
C HIS A 903 13.85 4.67 36.48
N LYS A 904 14.80 5.25 35.74
CA LYS A 904 15.47 4.59 34.61
C LYS A 904 16.61 3.63 34.99
N LYS A 905 17.02 3.60 36.25
CA LYS A 905 18.10 2.75 36.76
C LYS A 905 17.71 2.15 38.10
N THR A 906 18.02 0.88 38.30
CA THR A 906 17.82 0.17 39.59
C THR A 906 19.12 0.09 40.38
N ASP A 907 19.04 -0.10 41.70
CA ASP A 907 20.17 -0.31 42.59
C ASP A 907 21.00 -1.52 42.16
N ILE A 908 20.39 -2.57 41.62
CA ILE A 908 21.12 -3.76 41.12
C ILE A 908 21.74 -3.57 39.72
N GLY A 909 21.60 -2.39 39.11
CA GLY A 909 22.27 -2.03 37.85
C GLY A 909 21.43 -2.24 36.59
N GLY A 910 20.15 -2.56 36.71
CA GLY A 910 19.21 -2.62 35.59
C GLY A 910 18.94 -1.23 35.02
N ILE A 911 18.82 -1.13 33.69
CA ILE A 911 18.60 0.12 32.95
C ILE A 911 17.47 -0.05 31.94
N ILE A 912 16.69 1.00 31.73
CA ILE A 912 15.66 1.06 30.69
C ILE A 912 16.00 2.11 29.62
N SER A 913 15.52 1.89 28.39
CA SER A 913 15.64 2.83 27.27
C SER A 913 14.98 4.16 27.57
N GLN A 914 15.21 5.13 26.69
CA GLN A 914 14.43 6.37 26.71
C GLN A 914 12.96 6.06 26.36
N ASP A 915 12.09 6.88 26.94
CA ASP A 915 10.64 6.85 26.77
C ASP A 915 10.23 7.22 25.33
N LEU A 916 9.37 6.41 24.72
CA LEU A 916 8.81 6.63 23.39
C LEU A 916 7.31 6.90 23.46
N THR A 917 6.97 8.18 23.63
CA THR A 917 5.57 8.67 23.65
C THR A 917 4.88 8.72 22.27
N GLN A 918 5.60 8.45 21.18
CA GLN A 918 5.08 8.46 19.81
C GLN A 918 5.61 7.27 19.00
N GLY A 919 4.77 6.66 18.17
CA GLY A 919 5.17 5.55 17.28
C GLY A 919 4.72 4.16 17.76
N TYR A 920 5.53 3.14 17.47
CA TYR A 920 5.24 1.71 17.70
C TYR A 920 6.13 1.08 18.81
N GLY A 921 6.87 1.90 19.57
CA GLY A 921 8.04 1.46 20.33
C GLY A 921 9.24 1.21 19.41
N PRO A 922 10.28 0.46 19.84
CA PRO A 922 10.32 -0.40 21.02
C PRO A 922 10.90 0.27 22.27
N GLU A 923 10.52 -0.25 23.45
CA GLU A 923 11.20 0.00 24.71
C GLU A 923 12.02 -1.21 25.16
N GLU A 924 13.15 -0.97 25.83
CA GLU A 924 14.12 -2.00 26.20
C GLU A 924 14.55 -1.86 27.66
N PHE A 925 14.57 -2.97 28.41
CA PHE A 925 15.25 -3.13 29.69
C PHE A 925 16.45 -4.07 29.56
N ARG A 926 17.58 -3.73 30.17
CA ARG A 926 18.81 -4.54 30.20
C ARG A 926 19.39 -4.63 31.61
N LEU A 927 19.93 -5.80 31.95
CA LEU A 927 20.65 -6.03 33.19
C LEU A 927 21.82 -7.00 32.93
N LYS A 928 23.06 -6.49 33.04
CA LYS A 928 24.27 -7.29 32.76
C LYS A 928 24.44 -8.44 33.73
N TYR A 929 24.31 -8.18 35.03
CA TYR A 929 24.46 -9.18 36.09
C TYR A 929 23.15 -9.32 36.84
N ALA A 930 22.37 -10.34 36.50
CA ALA A 930 21.14 -10.63 37.19
C ALA A 930 21.41 -11.28 38.55
N VAL A 931 20.49 -11.05 39.50
CA VAL A 931 20.55 -11.57 40.87
C VAL A 931 19.44 -12.61 41.07
N ASP A 932 19.62 -13.47 42.07
CA ASP A 932 18.64 -14.52 42.37
C ASP A 932 17.28 -13.93 42.75
N GLY A 933 16.23 -14.30 42.02
CA GLY A 933 14.86 -13.92 42.36
C GLY A 933 13.90 -13.82 41.19
N ASN A 934 12.75 -13.19 41.46
CA ASN A 934 11.70 -12.97 40.48
C ASN A 934 11.77 -11.55 39.93
N TYR A 935 11.75 -11.43 38.61
CA TYR A 935 11.58 -10.19 37.87
C TYR A 935 10.15 -10.15 37.33
N PHE A 936 9.36 -9.17 37.77
CA PHE A 936 7.99 -8.97 37.31
C PHE A 936 7.97 -7.99 36.15
N ILE A 937 7.32 -8.38 35.06
CA ILE A 937 7.33 -7.65 33.80
C ILE A 937 5.91 -7.24 33.50
N GLN A 938 5.70 -5.93 33.38
CA GLN A 938 4.39 -5.31 33.19
C GLN A 938 4.49 -4.26 32.10
N THR A 939 3.34 -3.86 31.56
CA THR A 939 3.24 -2.70 30.68
C THR A 939 2.13 -1.77 31.15
N HIS A 940 2.34 -0.46 31.00
CA HIS A 940 1.34 0.53 31.34
C HIS A 940 0.80 1.20 30.07
N TYR A 941 -0.52 1.11 29.88
CA TYR A 941 -1.21 1.62 28.71
C TYR A 941 -1.95 2.92 29.02
N TYR A 942 -1.44 4.04 28.49
CA TYR A 942 -2.02 5.37 28.71
C TYR A 942 -3.18 5.70 27.76
N GLY A 943 -3.43 4.86 26.76
CA GLY A 943 -4.54 4.97 25.81
C GLY A 943 -4.10 5.29 24.39
N ASN A 944 -5.09 5.59 23.54
CA ASN A 944 -4.87 5.90 22.14
C ASN A 944 -5.71 7.10 21.70
N SER A 945 -5.18 7.89 20.77
CA SER A 945 -5.87 9.01 20.12
C SER A 945 -6.76 8.58 18.93
N LYS A 946 -6.66 7.34 18.46
CA LYS A 946 -7.43 6.77 17.33
C LYS A 946 -8.07 5.43 17.70
N GLN A 947 -9.25 5.16 17.14
CA GLN A 947 -9.91 3.87 17.26
C GLN A 947 -9.37 2.91 16.19
N SER A 948 -8.86 1.74 16.58
CA SER A 948 -8.33 0.75 15.63
C SER A 948 -9.45 -0.02 14.96
N LEU A 949 -9.24 -0.41 13.71
CA LEU A 949 -10.07 -1.42 13.03
C LEU A 949 -9.78 -2.85 13.52
N PHE A 950 -8.64 -3.08 14.20
CA PHE A 950 -8.20 -4.39 14.69
C PHE A 950 -8.76 -4.75 16.06
N GLY A 951 -9.42 -3.80 16.73
CA GLY A 951 -9.77 -3.88 18.14
C GLY A 951 -8.57 -3.51 19.03
N PRO A 952 -8.44 -4.11 20.23
CA PRO A 952 -7.46 -3.67 21.20
C PRO A 952 -6.01 -3.86 20.77
N VAL A 953 -5.13 -2.93 21.18
CA VAL A 953 -3.69 -2.87 20.85
C VAL A 953 -2.98 -4.15 21.27
N THR A 954 -2.13 -4.71 20.40
CA THR A 954 -1.31 -5.88 20.74
C THR A 954 0.12 -5.47 21.08
N VAL A 955 0.57 -5.79 22.29
CA VAL A 955 1.97 -5.69 22.71
C VAL A 955 2.64 -7.04 22.49
N ARG A 956 3.85 -7.02 21.92
CA ARG A 956 4.74 -8.17 21.81
C ARG A 956 5.96 -7.91 22.68
N ALA A 957 6.22 -8.83 23.60
CA ALA A 957 7.38 -8.78 24.49
C ALA A 957 8.36 -9.90 24.15
N PHE A 958 9.62 -9.53 23.96
CA PHE A 958 10.76 -10.41 23.78
C PHE A 958 11.55 -10.45 25.09
N LEU A 959 11.66 -11.64 25.67
CA LEU A 959 12.40 -11.88 26.89
C LEU A 959 13.60 -12.73 26.56
N TYR A 960 14.78 -12.22 26.86
CA TYR A 960 16.05 -12.89 26.64
C TYR A 960 16.74 -13.14 27.98
N THR A 961 17.28 -14.35 28.13
CA THR A 961 18.24 -14.67 29.18
C THR A 961 19.57 -15.09 28.56
N ASN A 962 20.67 -14.67 29.18
CA ASN A 962 22.02 -14.83 28.64
C ASN A 962 22.16 -14.25 27.21
N TYR A 963 21.54 -13.10 26.97
CA TYR A 963 21.53 -12.42 25.68
C TYR A 963 22.95 -12.15 25.18
N GLY A 964 23.20 -12.29 23.87
CA GLY A 964 24.53 -12.04 23.31
C GLY A 964 25.53 -13.17 23.51
N THR A 965 25.10 -14.32 24.06
CA THR A 965 25.96 -15.47 24.37
C THR A 965 25.52 -16.73 23.62
N PRO A 966 26.37 -17.77 23.48
CA PRO A 966 25.97 -19.05 22.89
C PRO A 966 24.85 -19.77 23.66
N SER A 967 24.60 -19.40 24.91
CA SER A 967 23.55 -19.94 25.79
C SER A 967 22.31 -19.01 25.86
N GLU A 968 22.16 -18.09 24.91
CA GLU A 968 20.98 -17.24 24.82
C GLU A 968 19.70 -18.07 24.72
N GLU A 969 18.72 -17.72 25.53
CA GLU A 969 17.36 -18.22 25.43
C GLU A 969 16.42 -17.05 25.15
N ARG A 970 15.61 -17.16 24.10
CA ARG A 970 14.62 -16.16 23.70
C ARG A 970 13.21 -16.74 23.85
N SER A 971 12.35 -16.02 24.58
CA SER A 971 10.92 -16.26 24.62
C SER A 971 10.15 -15.05 24.12
N VAL A 972 9.06 -15.28 23.39
CA VAL A 972 8.22 -14.22 22.83
C VAL A 972 6.79 -14.43 23.31
N VAL A 973 6.13 -13.36 23.77
CA VAL A 973 4.73 -13.36 24.15
C VAL A 973 4.01 -12.20 23.48
N SER A 974 2.75 -12.40 23.10
CA SER A 974 1.86 -11.36 22.62
C SER A 974 0.66 -11.23 23.55
N LEU A 975 0.32 -10.00 23.91
CA LEU A 975 -0.76 -9.62 24.82
C LEU A 975 -1.63 -8.56 24.17
N GLN A 976 -2.95 -8.73 24.26
CA GLN A 976 -3.89 -7.75 23.75
C GLN A 976 -4.39 -6.86 24.90
N LEU A 977 -4.21 -5.55 24.77
CA LEU A 977 -4.56 -4.53 25.76
C LEU A 977 -6.00 -4.07 25.53
N SER A 978 -6.96 -4.63 26.27
CA SER A 978 -8.40 -4.37 26.06
C SER A 978 -8.77 -2.87 26.10
N GLU A 979 -9.59 -2.41 25.16
CA GLU A 979 -9.95 -0.98 24.96
C GLU A 979 -10.65 -0.31 26.16
N ILE A 980 -11.15 -1.08 27.13
CA ILE A 980 -12.05 -0.57 28.18
C ILE A 980 -11.28 0.01 29.38
N GLN A 981 -9.99 -0.30 29.57
CA GLN A 981 -9.23 0.15 30.74
C GLN A 981 -7.81 0.58 30.35
N LYS A 982 -7.53 1.89 30.47
CA LYS A 982 -6.15 2.37 30.70
C LYS A 982 -5.65 1.73 32.00
N GLY A 983 -4.42 1.25 32.02
CA GLY A 983 -3.92 0.57 33.22
C GLY A 983 -2.69 -0.30 33.01
N ILE A 984 -2.36 -1.05 34.05
CA ILE A 984 -1.18 -1.92 34.13
C ILE A 984 -1.59 -3.34 33.72
N PHE A 985 -0.83 -3.94 32.81
CA PHE A 985 -1.03 -5.30 32.32
C PHE A 985 0.19 -6.18 32.63
N ASP A 986 -0.06 -7.37 33.18
CA ASP A 986 0.99 -8.32 33.52
C ASP A 986 1.45 -9.12 32.29
N ILE A 987 2.72 -8.98 31.91
CA ILE A 987 3.33 -9.73 30.81
C ILE A 987 3.80 -11.11 31.28
N GLY A 988 4.44 -11.15 32.45
CA GLY A 988 4.93 -12.40 33.02
C GLY A 988 5.92 -12.19 34.15
N THR A 989 6.50 -13.30 34.60
CA THR A 989 7.53 -13.34 35.63
C THR A 989 8.70 -14.18 35.16
N LEU A 990 9.90 -13.63 35.24
CA LEU A 990 11.16 -14.34 35.02
C LEU A 990 11.76 -14.72 36.38
N GLU A 991 11.81 -16.02 36.69
CA GLU A 991 12.55 -16.55 37.83
C GLU A 991 14.00 -16.80 37.37
N PHE A 992 14.95 -16.05 37.91
CA PHE A 992 16.37 -16.16 37.57
C PHE A 992 17.16 -16.72 38.76
N LYS A 993 18.05 -17.69 38.50
CA LYS A 993 18.97 -18.25 39.48
C LYS A 993 20.37 -18.31 38.91
N VAL A 994 21.32 -17.76 39.65
CA VAL A 994 22.75 -17.93 39.44
C VAL A 994 23.12 -19.27 40.08
N ALA A 995 23.63 -20.22 39.29
CA ALA A 995 24.15 -21.46 39.84
C ALA A 995 25.46 -21.16 40.58
N ASN A 996 25.57 -21.67 41.80
CA ASN A 996 26.76 -21.57 42.65
C ASN A 996 27.98 -22.24 42.04
#